data_AF-A0A2E0AH60-F1
#
_entry.id   AF-A0A2E0AH60-F1
#
_cell.length_a   1.000
_cell.length_b   1.000
_cell.length_c   1.000
_cell.angle_alpha   90.00
_cell.angle_beta   90.00
_cell.angle_gamma   90.00
#
_symmetry.space_group_name_H-M   'P 1'
#
loop_
_entity.id
_entity.type
_entity.pdbx_description
1 polymer ?
#
loop_
_entity_poly.entity_id
_entity_poly.type
_entity_poly.pdbx_seq_one_letter_code
_entity_poly.pdbx_strand_id
1 'polypeptide(L)'
;MIGKVETVEGDAACEIEETGSKKDAVFAFEVSFDPAGDLEQKYNYEFAALGALSQSGYKVQTVALTNGVTVESSQDGGQSGTLIVPAGVNDFEVDIVVKSADVLTGDEGLELTVSNEGSRVSGDAVLDEDDCGPTSGEVKSVTGEAACEGEGLLQRNQATFTFDVDLSPAGVDEIYDYLFKGSGFGSGQDYSITDVLLSPASEVSVLTPGRGRGTIDVAAGVDDFTMAVTLQSDQRLTGEEALKLTVSNDASKAAGVASLAIHDCDSPSSVLDVDGLGYCELADPNAGKDLEFSFAVTFDPGAPTLYGYELGVENISLLADYSIQPIAITDPDGAAIDVEVLRGHNTSGLVRVGEGVEKALATFHVLTDGELTGEEALTLTVGEPDAGGGVVPGTGVVGSVSAADGSGRCDPGVIDVDVTTSCSFDAGDAGVEADFSYQVTLDPDTSGRHAYRYAFTSAGFEGGNYDIRITYSSPDGDVVSKDLDRNRREGVIQAGEGVSEINIDVSVTADAVIDETEALTLTIKESNGPSSAEATAVLSTEDCIPQLPDSSLILLMDNSTSMLGSDPSTQNSSTASRLEAQNRIAFYAFEQAAERAGYGFRRKGDDAFQSFGDASTDAILNNSTSSLAKTLRQYELVDNPNDGRQAGDLIVNQITFGYVVDADESVISSDGIGTVPVQGSAIAERILLTTTPNRIYGDKIEGNATWVERNLPEPQAKDLFKGKGTEASNLYSGTEMLGALDGLQTLLERRLRRGDIDPNESTFVVMTTDGRPERRSWWDNRKGKGDGLAIPIPDSLGGDAITASGLLYDSSGAWHYVPDDNGVNQWPKTRRRLNNTLDRMADEFIDPSIQLQVEAIGLGDDEGVAYRRIYTNLFDRQTFDNSDSSWTYEFFKSFNLPDFQG
;
A
#
# COMPACT_ATOMS: atom_id res chain seq x y z
N MET A 1 52.97 16.22 -7.58
CA MET A 1 52.84 15.52 -8.88
C MET A 1 51.52 15.95 -9.49
N ILE A 2 51.51 16.26 -10.79
CA ILE A 2 50.27 16.61 -11.51
C ILE A 2 49.53 15.30 -11.79
N GLY A 3 48.27 15.24 -11.41
CA GLY A 3 47.42 14.08 -11.67
C GLY A 3 47.13 13.98 -13.16
N LYS A 4 47.14 12.76 -13.70
CA LYS A 4 46.83 12.51 -15.10
C LYS A 4 45.62 11.61 -15.19
N VAL A 5 44.60 12.05 -15.92
CA VAL A 5 43.44 11.22 -16.25
C VAL A 5 43.96 10.03 -17.06
N GLU A 6 43.66 8.82 -16.59
CA GLU A 6 44.05 7.57 -17.23
C GLU A 6 42.89 7.01 -18.04
N THR A 7 41.73 6.81 -17.42
CA THR A 7 40.51 6.33 -18.07
C THR A 7 39.30 7.19 -17.76
N VAL A 8 38.34 7.17 -18.69
CA VAL A 8 36.95 7.58 -18.49
C VAL A 8 36.13 6.41 -19.04
N GLU A 9 35.40 5.72 -18.19
CA GLU A 9 34.56 4.57 -18.58
C GLU A 9 33.10 4.93 -18.31
N GLY A 10 32.23 4.66 -19.28
CA GLY A 10 30.85 5.10 -19.25
C GLY A 10 29.88 3.92 -19.26
N ASP A 11 28.82 4.05 -18.48
CA ASP A 11 27.66 3.16 -18.45
C ASP A 11 26.38 4.01 -18.54
N ALA A 12 25.31 3.47 -19.12
CA ALA A 12 24.09 4.21 -19.36
C ALA A 12 22.86 3.35 -19.10
N ALA A 13 21.82 3.95 -18.54
CA ALA A 13 20.55 3.28 -18.29
C ALA A 13 19.38 4.16 -18.71
N CYS A 14 18.34 3.52 -19.23
CA CYS A 14 17.03 4.14 -19.41
C CYS A 14 16.24 4.10 -18.11
N GLU A 15 15.43 5.15 -17.94
CA GLU A 15 14.52 5.36 -16.82
C GLU A 15 15.16 5.65 -15.46
N ILE A 16 14.62 6.70 -14.85
CA ILE A 16 14.70 6.96 -13.41
C ILE A 16 13.31 6.59 -12.90
N GLU A 17 13.22 5.52 -12.09
CA GLU A 17 11.95 4.96 -11.57
C GLU A 17 11.00 6.01 -10.98
N GLU A 18 11.54 7.15 -10.50
CA GLU A 18 10.79 8.24 -9.88
C GLU A 18 10.02 9.15 -10.86
N THR A 19 10.33 9.15 -12.17
CA THR A 19 9.78 10.15 -13.11
C THR A 19 8.75 9.62 -14.11
N GLY A 20 8.75 8.31 -14.38
CA GLY A 20 7.97 7.71 -15.48
C GLY A 20 8.27 8.30 -16.88
N SER A 21 9.35 9.07 -17.03
CA SER A 21 9.65 9.82 -18.25
C SER A 21 10.59 9.04 -19.16
N LYS A 22 10.08 8.51 -20.27
CA LYS A 22 10.86 7.83 -21.33
C LYS A 22 11.80 8.76 -22.14
N LYS A 23 12.06 9.96 -21.62
CA LYS A 23 12.99 10.95 -22.17
C LYS A 23 14.16 11.23 -21.23
N ASP A 24 14.09 10.75 -19.99
CA ASP A 24 15.13 10.95 -18.99
C ASP A 24 16.07 9.74 -19.00
N ALA A 25 17.36 9.99 -19.13
CA ALA A 25 18.41 8.97 -19.12
C ALA A 25 19.45 9.31 -18.06
N VAL A 26 20.03 8.28 -17.47
CA VAL A 26 21.19 8.41 -16.59
C VAL A 26 22.42 7.90 -17.32
N PHE A 27 23.43 8.74 -17.43
CA PHE A 27 24.77 8.33 -17.85
C PHE A 27 25.69 8.41 -16.63
N ALA A 28 26.34 7.30 -16.30
CA ALA A 28 27.31 7.21 -15.22
C ALA A 28 28.71 7.08 -15.84
N PHE A 29 29.66 7.88 -15.37
CA PHE A 29 31.05 7.78 -15.79
C PHE A 29 31.99 7.60 -14.62
N GLU A 30 32.91 6.64 -14.71
CA GLU A 30 34.03 6.48 -13.79
C GLU A 30 35.29 7.11 -14.41
N VAL A 31 35.88 8.08 -13.70
CA VAL A 31 37.08 8.81 -14.13
C VAL A 31 38.24 8.43 -13.22
N SER A 32 39.31 7.86 -13.77
CA SER A 32 40.50 7.42 -13.02
C SER A 32 41.75 8.24 -13.31
N PHE A 33 42.70 8.24 -12.38
CA PHE A 33 43.98 8.95 -12.47
C PHE A 33 45.20 8.06 -12.21
N ASP A 34 46.18 8.05 -13.13
CA ASP A 34 47.52 7.50 -12.90
C ASP A 34 48.63 8.39 -13.50
N PRO A 35 49.50 9.00 -12.67
CA PRO A 35 49.43 9.02 -11.21
C PRO A 35 48.33 9.96 -10.72
N ALA A 36 47.84 9.74 -9.49
CA ALA A 36 47.00 10.71 -8.79
C ALA A 36 47.75 12.00 -8.45
N GLY A 37 47.00 13.08 -8.23
CA GLY A 37 47.53 14.38 -7.88
C GLY A 37 47.97 14.47 -6.41
N ASP A 38 49.19 14.95 -6.14
CA ASP A 38 49.65 15.16 -4.75
C ASP A 38 49.05 16.43 -4.09
N LEU A 39 48.38 17.27 -4.88
CA LEU A 39 47.73 18.51 -4.47
C LEU A 39 46.40 18.62 -5.21
N GLU A 40 45.48 19.41 -4.64
CA GLU A 40 44.22 19.80 -5.27
C GLU A 40 44.48 20.38 -6.67
N GLN A 41 43.71 19.93 -7.65
CA GLN A 41 43.91 20.24 -9.06
C GLN A 41 42.59 20.52 -9.77
N LYS A 42 42.68 21.35 -10.81
CA LYS A 42 41.56 21.71 -11.66
C LYS A 42 41.57 20.90 -12.94
N TYR A 43 40.40 20.39 -13.30
CA TYR A 43 40.17 19.66 -14.53
C TYR A 43 38.98 20.27 -15.26
N ASN A 44 39.03 20.37 -16.58
CA ASN A 44 37.87 20.73 -17.38
C ASN A 44 37.09 19.47 -17.73
N TYR A 45 35.76 19.56 -17.69
CA TYR A 45 34.86 18.53 -18.17
C TYR A 45 34.01 19.06 -19.34
N GLU A 46 33.67 18.19 -20.28
CA GLU A 46 32.83 18.51 -21.44
C GLU A 46 32.01 17.26 -21.82
N PHE A 47 30.69 17.43 -21.94
CA PHE A 47 29.75 16.41 -22.38
C PHE A 47 29.36 16.64 -23.84
N ALA A 48 29.51 15.62 -24.68
CA ALA A 48 29.07 15.64 -26.07
C ALA A 48 28.00 14.57 -26.33
N ALA A 49 26.95 14.93 -27.05
CA ALA A 49 25.90 13.97 -27.43
C ALA A 49 26.42 13.01 -28.52
N LEU A 50 26.14 11.72 -28.35
CA LEU A 50 26.37 10.64 -29.31
C LEU A 50 25.04 10.07 -29.79
N GLY A 51 25.08 9.25 -30.85
CA GLY A 51 23.90 8.50 -31.29
C GLY A 51 22.66 9.36 -31.59
N ALA A 52 21.48 8.89 -31.23
CA ALA A 52 20.21 9.59 -31.43
C ALA A 52 20.12 10.92 -30.63
N LEU A 53 20.79 11.00 -29.47
CA LEU A 53 20.92 12.21 -28.63
C LEU A 53 21.56 13.39 -29.40
N SER A 54 22.43 13.11 -30.37
CA SER A 54 23.08 14.15 -31.20
C SER A 54 22.12 14.84 -32.18
N GLN A 55 20.99 14.19 -32.50
CA GLN A 55 19.99 14.67 -33.45
C GLN A 55 18.83 15.36 -32.75
N SER A 56 18.33 14.75 -31.67
CA SER A 56 17.21 15.26 -30.86
C SER A 56 17.65 16.42 -29.95
N GLY A 57 18.89 16.36 -29.44
CA GLY A 57 19.40 17.28 -28.45
C GLY A 57 18.92 16.96 -27.03
N TYR A 58 19.60 17.52 -26.03
CA TYR A 58 19.34 17.20 -24.62
C TYR A 58 19.55 18.39 -23.69
N LYS A 59 19.01 18.27 -22.48
CA LYS A 59 19.29 19.16 -21.35
C LYS A 59 19.88 18.37 -20.20
N VAL A 60 20.94 18.88 -19.59
CA VAL A 60 21.47 18.36 -18.34
C VAL A 60 20.53 18.80 -17.21
N GLN A 61 20.00 17.84 -16.45
CA GLN A 61 19.16 18.11 -15.29
C GLN A 61 20.01 18.21 -14.02
N THR A 62 20.81 17.18 -13.76
CA THR A 62 21.67 17.08 -12.59
C THR A 62 23.01 16.47 -12.96
N VAL A 63 24.06 16.88 -12.24
CA VAL A 63 25.39 16.27 -12.29
C VAL A 63 25.77 15.99 -10.84
N ALA A 64 25.85 14.73 -10.46
CA ALA A 64 26.30 14.29 -9.14
C ALA A 64 27.74 13.78 -9.25
N LEU A 65 28.56 14.15 -8.28
CA LEU A 65 30.00 13.85 -8.25
C LEU A 65 30.34 13.21 -6.90
N THR A 66 31.20 12.20 -6.92
CA THR A 66 31.63 11.50 -5.70
C THR A 66 33.05 11.92 -5.26
N ASN A 67 33.53 11.35 -4.14
CA ASN A 67 34.90 11.51 -3.62
C ASN A 67 35.33 12.97 -3.35
N GLY A 68 34.36 13.82 -2.98
CA GLY A 68 34.60 15.23 -2.63
C GLY A 68 34.98 16.10 -3.83
N VAL A 69 34.82 15.61 -5.06
CA VAL A 69 34.99 16.39 -6.29
C VAL A 69 33.83 17.37 -6.40
N THR A 70 34.14 18.63 -6.72
CA THR A 70 33.12 19.69 -6.83
C THR A 70 33.23 20.44 -8.15
N VAL A 71 32.10 20.97 -8.64
CA VAL A 71 32.08 21.85 -9.81
C VAL A 71 32.43 23.27 -9.36
N GLU A 72 33.57 23.81 -9.82
CA GLU A 72 33.92 25.21 -9.60
C GLU A 72 33.09 26.15 -10.46
N SER A 73 32.90 25.77 -11.74
CA SER A 73 32.13 26.57 -12.69
C SER A 73 31.48 25.67 -13.74
N SER A 74 30.28 26.04 -14.15
CA SER A 74 29.49 25.37 -15.17
C SER A 74 29.17 26.36 -16.30
N GLN A 75 29.25 25.88 -17.54
CA GLN A 75 29.02 26.59 -18.78
C GLN A 75 28.01 25.80 -19.63
N ASP A 76 27.40 26.44 -20.63
CA ASP A 76 26.50 25.81 -21.59
C ASP A 76 25.35 24.99 -20.96
N GLY A 77 24.79 25.48 -19.85
CA GLY A 77 23.68 24.84 -19.17
C GLY A 77 24.03 23.51 -18.48
N GLY A 78 25.29 23.33 -18.08
CA GLY A 78 25.76 22.10 -17.41
C GLY A 78 26.63 21.20 -18.28
N GLN A 79 26.69 21.46 -19.59
CA GLN A 79 27.38 20.60 -20.56
C GLN A 79 28.91 20.69 -20.49
N SER A 80 29.46 21.79 -19.98
CA SER A 80 30.91 21.91 -19.80
C SER A 80 31.24 22.72 -18.56
N GLY A 81 32.47 22.59 -18.05
CA GLY A 81 32.87 23.32 -16.84
C GLY A 81 34.24 22.94 -16.29
N THR A 82 34.48 23.33 -15.05
CA THR A 82 35.73 23.04 -14.33
C THR A 82 35.44 22.33 -13.01
N LEU A 83 36.07 21.19 -12.79
CA LEU A 83 36.07 20.40 -11.56
C LEU A 83 37.26 20.76 -10.68
N ILE A 84 37.05 20.72 -9.36
CA ILE A 84 38.09 20.72 -8.34
C ILE A 84 38.20 19.30 -7.80
N VAL A 85 39.35 18.68 -8.03
CA VAL A 85 39.66 17.32 -7.57
C VAL A 85 40.64 17.42 -6.40
N PRO A 86 40.27 16.95 -5.20
CA PRO A 86 41.14 16.93 -4.03
C PRO A 86 42.45 16.15 -4.23
N ALA A 87 43.44 16.43 -3.39
CA ALA A 87 44.70 15.69 -3.40
C ALA A 87 44.49 14.21 -3.04
N GLY A 88 45.12 13.30 -3.79
CA GLY A 88 45.10 11.86 -3.52
C GLY A 88 43.86 11.11 -4.00
N VAL A 89 42.95 11.76 -4.73
CA VAL A 89 41.82 11.10 -5.41
C VAL A 89 42.35 10.30 -6.60
N ASN A 90 42.13 8.99 -6.59
CA ASN A 90 42.55 8.08 -7.66
C ASN A 90 41.44 7.86 -8.69
N ASP A 91 40.18 8.05 -8.30
CA ASP A 91 38.99 7.86 -9.13
C ASP A 91 37.82 8.68 -8.57
N PHE A 92 36.84 9.01 -9.42
CA PHE A 92 35.53 9.55 -9.01
C PHE A 92 34.46 9.21 -10.05
N GLU A 93 33.21 9.21 -9.61
CA GLU A 93 32.03 8.94 -10.45
C GLU A 93 31.34 10.26 -10.82
N VAL A 94 30.79 10.29 -12.02
CA VAL A 94 29.98 11.37 -12.58
C VAL A 94 28.65 10.78 -13.03
N ASP A 95 27.62 10.96 -12.21
CA ASP A 95 26.26 10.59 -12.57
C ASP A 95 25.57 11.81 -13.17
N ILE A 96 25.17 11.72 -14.44
CA ILE A 96 24.47 12.78 -15.13
C ILE A 96 23.08 12.33 -15.56
N VAL A 97 22.08 13.06 -15.08
CA VAL A 97 20.71 12.93 -15.58
C VAL A 97 20.52 13.90 -16.72
N VAL A 98 20.11 13.38 -17.87
CA VAL A 98 19.75 14.19 -19.03
C VAL A 98 18.30 13.99 -19.41
N LYS A 99 17.68 15.04 -19.93
CA LYS A 99 16.38 14.99 -20.60
C LYS A 99 16.59 15.13 -22.10
N SER A 100 16.34 14.06 -22.85
CA SER A 100 16.26 14.07 -24.31
C SER A 100 15.06 14.90 -24.77
N ALA A 101 15.18 15.51 -25.95
CA ALA A 101 14.03 16.16 -26.60
C ALA A 101 12.99 15.13 -27.09
N ASP A 102 13.45 13.94 -27.44
CA ASP A 102 12.66 12.82 -27.97
C ASP A 102 12.66 11.61 -27.02
N VAL A 103 11.80 10.63 -27.29
CA VAL A 103 11.77 9.36 -26.53
C VAL A 103 13.05 8.59 -26.81
N LEU A 104 13.64 8.01 -25.76
CA LEU A 104 14.84 7.19 -25.85
C LEU A 104 14.50 5.87 -26.55
N THR A 105 15.36 5.44 -27.48
CA THR A 105 15.17 4.20 -28.23
C THR A 105 16.28 3.18 -28.00
N GLY A 106 17.24 3.51 -27.14
CA GLY A 106 18.44 2.70 -26.92
C GLY A 106 19.59 3.02 -27.87
N ASP A 107 19.42 3.98 -28.77
CA ASP A 107 20.46 4.43 -29.71
C ASP A 107 21.18 5.71 -29.22
N GLU A 108 20.82 6.21 -28.04
CA GLU A 108 21.35 7.43 -27.46
C GLU A 108 22.64 7.19 -26.69
N GLY A 109 23.59 8.13 -26.78
CA GLY A 109 24.79 8.08 -25.96
C GLY A 109 25.30 9.46 -25.55
N LEU A 110 26.22 9.47 -24.60
CA LEU A 110 26.89 10.66 -24.10
C LEU A 110 28.40 10.36 -23.96
N GLU A 111 29.25 11.26 -24.48
CA GLU A 111 30.69 11.23 -24.27
C GLU A 111 31.05 12.21 -23.15
N LEU A 112 31.80 11.77 -22.15
CA LEU A 112 32.45 12.64 -21.17
C LEU A 112 33.93 12.79 -21.51
N THR A 113 34.39 14.03 -21.69
CA THR A 113 35.81 14.36 -21.78
C THR A 113 36.28 15.04 -20.51
N VAL A 114 37.35 14.54 -19.89
CA VAL A 114 38.04 15.18 -18.75
C VAL A 114 39.47 15.55 -19.14
N SER A 115 39.90 16.78 -18.81
CA SER A 115 41.21 17.28 -19.23
C SER A 115 41.86 18.25 -18.26
N ASN A 116 43.19 18.30 -18.25
CA ASN A 116 44.00 19.34 -17.62
C ASN A 116 45.24 19.61 -18.49
N GLU A 117 46.23 20.36 -17.97
CA GLU A 117 47.49 20.62 -18.69
C GLU A 117 48.34 19.35 -18.94
N GLY A 118 48.07 18.24 -18.25
CA GLY A 118 48.86 17.00 -18.28
C GLY A 118 48.23 15.81 -19.03
N SER A 119 46.91 15.83 -19.26
CA SER A 119 46.13 14.72 -19.85
C SER A 119 44.78 15.19 -20.39
N ARG A 120 44.27 14.53 -21.43
CA ARG A 120 42.89 14.67 -21.95
C ARG A 120 42.41 13.29 -22.35
N VAL A 121 41.35 12.80 -21.70
CA VAL A 121 40.76 11.48 -21.94
C VAL A 121 39.26 11.64 -22.10
N SER A 122 38.68 10.82 -22.97
CA SER A 122 37.25 10.78 -23.26
C SER A 122 36.74 9.35 -23.11
N GLY A 123 35.50 9.20 -22.66
CA GLY A 123 34.81 7.92 -22.52
C GLY A 123 33.35 8.07 -22.92
N ASP A 124 32.81 7.02 -23.53
CA ASP A 124 31.45 6.98 -24.06
C ASP A 124 30.57 6.12 -23.15
N ALA A 125 29.34 6.57 -22.93
CA ALA A 125 28.26 5.80 -22.32
C ALA A 125 27.10 5.76 -23.32
N VAL A 126 26.61 4.57 -23.69
CA VAL A 126 25.59 4.38 -24.73
C VAL A 126 24.48 3.51 -24.15
N LEU A 127 23.22 3.91 -24.37
CA LEU A 127 22.06 3.12 -24.00
C LEU A 127 22.04 1.80 -24.80
N ASP A 128 21.41 0.77 -24.25
CA ASP A 128 21.26 -0.52 -24.93
C ASP A 128 19.86 -0.63 -25.56
N GLU A 129 19.78 -1.01 -26.84
CA GLU A 129 18.51 -1.29 -27.53
C GLU A 129 17.71 -2.42 -26.84
N ASP A 130 18.37 -3.37 -26.17
CA ASP A 130 17.70 -4.47 -25.47
C ASP A 130 17.12 -4.04 -24.10
N ASP A 131 17.70 -3.00 -23.47
CA ASP A 131 17.22 -2.42 -22.20
C ASP A 131 16.27 -1.21 -22.39
N CYS A 132 16.31 -0.59 -23.57
CA CYS A 132 15.60 0.65 -23.89
C CYS A 132 14.70 0.56 -25.12
N GLY A 133 14.63 -0.61 -25.78
CA GLY A 133 13.79 -0.84 -26.94
C GLY A 133 12.31 -0.92 -26.57
N PRO A 134 11.39 -0.53 -27.47
CA PRO A 134 9.97 -0.69 -27.21
C PRO A 134 9.62 -2.19 -27.11
N THR A 135 9.18 -2.65 -25.94
CA THR A 135 8.53 -3.94 -25.78
C THR A 135 7.23 -3.94 -26.60
N SER A 136 7.07 -4.88 -27.53
CA SER A 136 5.81 -5.02 -28.29
C SER A 136 4.83 -5.86 -27.46
N GLY A 137 3.57 -5.41 -27.40
CA GLY A 137 2.54 -6.11 -26.67
C GLY A 137 1.98 -7.29 -27.47
N GLU A 138 1.88 -8.47 -26.86
CA GLU A 138 1.35 -9.67 -27.51
C GLU A 138 -0.08 -9.95 -27.08
N VAL A 139 -0.99 -10.20 -28.03
CA VAL A 139 -2.33 -10.73 -27.76
C VAL A 139 -2.23 -12.16 -27.27
N LYS A 140 -2.38 -12.36 -25.95
CA LYS A 140 -2.34 -13.66 -25.29
C LYS A 140 -3.63 -14.43 -25.56
N SER A 141 -4.77 -13.76 -25.40
CA SER A 141 -6.07 -14.41 -25.33
C SER A 141 -7.18 -13.44 -25.76
N VAL A 142 -8.25 -14.00 -26.32
CA VAL A 142 -9.51 -13.27 -26.54
C VAL A 142 -10.61 -14.23 -26.11
N THR A 143 -11.36 -13.85 -25.08
CA THR A 143 -12.44 -14.64 -24.50
C THR A 143 -13.77 -13.95 -24.78
N GLY A 144 -14.79 -14.69 -25.21
CA GLY A 144 -16.14 -14.14 -25.35
C GLY A 144 -16.92 -14.45 -24.08
N GLU A 145 -17.31 -13.42 -23.34
CA GLU A 145 -17.93 -13.58 -22.01
C GLU A 145 -19.44 -13.68 -22.10
N ALA A 146 -20.08 -12.68 -22.72
CA ALA A 146 -21.52 -12.51 -22.71
C ALA A 146 -22.07 -12.06 -24.06
N ALA A 147 -23.36 -12.35 -24.28
CA ALA A 147 -24.13 -11.76 -25.37
C ALA A 147 -25.55 -11.45 -24.87
N CYS A 148 -25.92 -10.18 -24.92
CA CYS A 148 -27.21 -9.67 -24.45
C CYS A 148 -28.04 -9.18 -25.64
N GLU A 149 -29.34 -9.50 -25.72
CA GLU A 149 -30.24 -8.78 -26.63
C GLU A 149 -30.40 -7.33 -26.15
N GLY A 150 -30.58 -6.36 -27.06
CA GLY A 150 -30.74 -4.95 -26.74
C GLY A 150 -31.97 -4.70 -25.86
N GLU A 151 -31.80 -3.84 -24.85
CA GLU A 151 -32.76 -3.47 -23.83
C GLU A 151 -34.04 -2.81 -24.45
N GLY A 152 -35.22 -3.31 -24.10
CA GLY A 152 -36.53 -2.69 -24.43
C GLY A 152 -37.40 -3.42 -25.48
N LEU A 153 -38.72 -3.20 -25.42
CA LEU A 153 -39.73 -3.87 -26.27
C LEU A 153 -39.62 -3.59 -27.79
N LEU A 154 -38.76 -2.65 -28.19
CA LEU A 154 -38.55 -2.20 -29.57
C LEU A 154 -37.20 -2.62 -30.17
N GLN A 155 -36.27 -3.19 -29.39
CA GLN A 155 -34.88 -3.47 -29.80
C GLN A 155 -34.54 -4.97 -29.97
N ARG A 156 -35.54 -5.85 -30.17
CA ARG A 156 -35.35 -7.32 -30.34
C ARG A 156 -34.62 -7.77 -31.61
N ASN A 157 -33.99 -6.85 -32.31
CA ASN A 157 -33.11 -7.08 -33.43
C ASN A 157 -31.72 -6.47 -33.18
N GLN A 158 -31.40 -6.10 -31.95
CA GLN A 158 -30.12 -5.57 -31.50
C GLN A 158 -29.53 -6.51 -30.45
N ALA A 159 -28.21 -6.65 -30.39
CA ALA A 159 -27.53 -7.37 -29.33
C ALA A 159 -26.14 -6.79 -29.06
N THR A 160 -25.67 -6.86 -27.82
CA THR A 160 -24.32 -6.49 -27.39
C THR A 160 -23.54 -7.76 -27.05
N PHE A 161 -22.36 -7.92 -27.64
CA PHE A 161 -21.43 -9.04 -27.40
C PHE A 161 -20.19 -8.51 -26.71
N THR A 162 -19.82 -9.09 -25.57
CA THR A 162 -18.67 -8.66 -24.77
C THR A 162 -17.52 -9.64 -24.92
N PHE A 163 -16.32 -9.10 -25.06
CA PHE A 163 -15.08 -9.87 -25.14
C PHE A 163 -14.04 -9.27 -24.22
N ASP A 164 -13.29 -10.13 -23.55
CA ASP A 164 -12.05 -9.73 -22.88
C ASP A 164 -10.85 -10.09 -23.73
N VAL A 165 -9.89 -9.17 -23.74
CA VAL A 165 -8.67 -9.28 -24.52
C VAL A 165 -7.49 -9.17 -23.56
N ASP A 166 -6.77 -10.27 -23.38
CA ASP A 166 -5.56 -10.30 -22.58
C ASP A 166 -4.34 -10.02 -23.47
N LEU A 167 -3.50 -9.09 -23.03
CA LEU A 167 -2.26 -8.69 -23.68
C LEU A 167 -1.03 -8.98 -22.79
N SER A 168 0.14 -9.07 -23.41
CA SER A 168 1.39 -8.66 -22.76
C SER A 168 1.50 -7.15 -22.93
N PRO A 169 1.78 -6.38 -21.87
CA PRO A 169 1.82 -4.93 -21.98
C PRO A 169 2.94 -4.46 -22.91
N ALA A 170 2.62 -3.51 -23.79
CA ALA A 170 3.59 -2.87 -24.69
C ALA A 170 4.32 -1.72 -23.99
N GLY A 171 5.59 -1.52 -24.32
CA GLY A 171 6.42 -0.41 -23.86
C GLY A 171 6.12 0.91 -24.56
N VAL A 172 5.27 0.93 -25.59
CA VAL A 172 4.75 2.15 -26.26
C VAL A 172 3.33 1.89 -26.73
N ASP A 173 2.59 2.95 -27.05
CA ASP A 173 1.26 2.80 -27.65
C ASP A 173 1.34 1.95 -28.92
N GLU A 174 0.50 0.93 -29.01
CA GLU A 174 0.53 -0.05 -30.08
C GLU A 174 -0.82 -0.22 -30.78
N ILE A 175 -0.77 -0.37 -32.10
CA ILE A 175 -1.96 -0.55 -32.93
C ILE A 175 -2.23 -2.03 -33.13
N TYR A 176 -3.44 -2.46 -32.76
CA TYR A 176 -3.94 -3.80 -33.04
C TYR A 176 -5.05 -3.75 -34.09
N ASP A 177 -5.05 -4.71 -35.00
CA ASP A 177 -6.17 -4.97 -35.90
C ASP A 177 -7.24 -5.79 -35.17
N TYR A 178 -8.51 -5.39 -35.30
CA TYR A 178 -9.67 -6.16 -34.89
C TYR A 178 -10.54 -6.57 -36.09
N LEU A 179 -11.16 -7.75 -35.98
CA LEU A 179 -12.09 -8.29 -36.97
C LEU A 179 -13.26 -9.02 -36.30
N PHE A 180 -14.48 -8.61 -36.65
CA PHE A 180 -15.72 -9.24 -36.22
C PHE A 180 -16.33 -10.14 -37.29
N LYS A 181 -16.84 -11.29 -36.87
CA LYS A 181 -17.57 -12.22 -37.76
C LYS A 181 -18.75 -12.88 -37.05
N GLY A 182 -19.96 -12.52 -37.46
CA GLY A 182 -21.21 -13.05 -36.93
C GLY A 182 -21.63 -14.38 -37.57
N SER A 183 -22.32 -15.20 -36.80
CA SER A 183 -23.00 -16.43 -37.21
C SER A 183 -24.39 -16.50 -36.58
N GLY A 184 -25.32 -17.25 -37.18
CA GLY A 184 -26.70 -17.38 -36.69
C GLY A 184 -27.70 -16.36 -37.27
N PHE A 185 -27.24 -15.23 -37.80
CA PHE A 185 -28.06 -14.12 -38.34
C PHE A 185 -28.81 -14.37 -39.68
N GLY A 186 -29.22 -15.61 -39.97
CA GLY A 186 -29.95 -15.95 -41.21
C GLY A 186 -29.09 -15.91 -42.50
N SER A 187 -29.69 -16.29 -43.64
CA SER A 187 -28.96 -16.55 -44.90
C SER A 187 -28.48 -15.31 -45.69
N GLY A 188 -28.33 -14.15 -45.03
CA GLY A 188 -27.98 -12.86 -45.65
C GLY A 188 -26.84 -12.06 -44.99
N GLN A 189 -26.41 -12.36 -43.76
CA GLN A 189 -25.49 -11.50 -42.97
C GLN A 189 -25.96 -10.03 -42.93
N ASP A 190 -27.25 -9.83 -42.68
CA ASP A 190 -27.86 -8.49 -42.60
C ASP A 190 -27.76 -7.96 -41.16
N TYR A 191 -26.53 -7.86 -40.63
CA TYR A 191 -26.28 -7.14 -39.38
C TYR A 191 -25.25 -6.05 -39.60
N SER A 192 -25.41 -4.94 -38.89
CA SER A 192 -24.48 -3.81 -38.87
C SER A 192 -23.97 -3.61 -37.45
N ILE A 193 -22.68 -3.30 -37.31
CA ILE A 193 -22.12 -2.93 -36.00
C ILE A 193 -22.49 -1.47 -35.78
N THR A 194 -23.30 -1.23 -34.76
CA THR A 194 -23.77 0.11 -34.40
C THR A 194 -22.85 0.78 -33.40
N ASP A 195 -22.24 -0.02 -32.51
CA ASP A 195 -21.32 0.52 -31.51
C ASP A 195 -20.20 -0.45 -31.14
N VAL A 196 -19.07 0.11 -30.72
CA VAL A 196 -17.93 -0.62 -30.15
C VAL A 196 -17.39 0.23 -29.00
N LEU A 197 -17.60 -0.25 -27.78
CA LEU A 197 -17.14 0.39 -26.56
C LEU A 197 -15.95 -0.40 -26.00
N LEU A 198 -14.95 0.33 -25.52
CA LEU A 198 -13.75 -0.22 -24.89
C LEU A 198 -13.69 0.24 -23.44
N SER A 199 -13.25 -0.64 -22.55
CA SER A 199 -13.01 -0.33 -21.14
C SER A 199 -11.63 -0.85 -20.71
N PRO A 200 -10.80 -0.01 -20.06
CA PRO A 200 -11.04 1.39 -19.75
C PRO A 200 -10.86 2.33 -20.96
N ALA A 201 -11.79 3.28 -21.16
CA ALA A 201 -11.81 4.18 -22.32
C ALA A 201 -10.69 5.25 -22.31
N SER A 202 -9.99 5.42 -21.19
CA SER A 202 -8.84 6.31 -21.03
C SER A 202 -7.56 5.77 -21.65
N GLU A 203 -7.47 4.46 -21.87
CA GLU A 203 -6.23 3.75 -22.22
C GLU A 203 -6.33 3.00 -23.55
N VAL A 204 -7.55 2.74 -24.03
CA VAL A 204 -7.78 2.01 -25.27
C VAL A 204 -8.82 2.74 -26.12
N SER A 205 -8.51 3.01 -27.40
CA SER A 205 -9.41 3.73 -28.30
C SER A 205 -9.60 3.05 -29.65
N VAL A 206 -10.84 3.04 -30.16
CA VAL A 206 -11.14 2.52 -31.50
C VAL A 206 -10.85 3.61 -32.54
N LEU A 207 -9.89 3.38 -33.43
CA LEU A 207 -9.56 4.33 -34.50
C LEU A 207 -10.52 4.25 -35.69
N THR A 208 -11.31 3.17 -35.78
CA THR A 208 -12.24 2.90 -36.89
C THR A 208 -13.65 2.49 -36.41
N PRO A 209 -14.33 3.33 -35.62
CA PRO A 209 -15.61 2.96 -35.00
C PRO A 209 -16.69 2.60 -36.03
N GLY A 210 -17.62 1.72 -35.64
CA GLY A 210 -18.78 1.32 -36.44
C GLY A 210 -18.48 0.42 -37.66
N ARG A 211 -17.34 -0.28 -37.67
CA ARG A 211 -16.95 -1.20 -38.75
C ARG A 211 -16.69 -2.60 -38.22
N GLY A 212 -17.04 -3.62 -39.02
CA GLY A 212 -16.72 -5.04 -38.77
C GLY A 212 -15.23 -5.39 -38.81
N ARG A 213 -14.37 -4.45 -39.18
CA ARG A 213 -12.91 -4.56 -39.12
C ARG A 213 -12.30 -3.18 -38.93
N GLY A 214 -11.14 -3.14 -38.30
CA GLY A 214 -10.29 -1.96 -38.30
C GLY A 214 -9.26 -2.03 -37.20
N THR A 215 -8.90 -0.90 -36.60
CA THR A 215 -7.76 -0.80 -35.69
C THR A 215 -8.15 -0.19 -34.35
N ILE A 216 -7.54 -0.69 -33.27
CA ILE A 216 -7.55 -0.10 -31.93
C ILE A 216 -6.15 0.40 -31.60
N ASP A 217 -6.09 1.51 -30.89
CA ASP A 217 -4.88 2.10 -30.31
C ASP A 217 -4.90 1.77 -28.82
N VAL A 218 -3.87 1.06 -28.36
CA VAL A 218 -3.74 0.59 -26.98
C VAL A 218 -2.56 1.32 -26.36
N ALA A 219 -2.79 2.03 -25.26
CA ALA A 219 -1.74 2.75 -24.55
C ALA A 219 -0.65 1.79 -24.03
N ALA A 220 0.56 2.31 -23.88
CA ALA A 220 1.64 1.59 -23.22
C ALA A 220 1.24 1.09 -21.81
N GLY A 221 1.63 -0.13 -21.45
CA GLY A 221 1.38 -0.70 -20.12
C GLY A 221 0.05 -1.44 -19.95
N VAL A 222 -0.87 -1.37 -20.90
CA VAL A 222 -2.16 -2.07 -20.85
C VAL A 222 -1.96 -3.57 -21.05
N ASP A 223 -2.35 -4.38 -20.07
CA ASP A 223 -2.24 -5.84 -20.07
C ASP A 223 -3.59 -6.55 -20.26
N ASP A 224 -4.72 -5.86 -20.11
CA ASP A 224 -6.04 -6.34 -20.53
C ASP A 224 -7.00 -5.19 -20.89
N PHE A 225 -8.04 -5.49 -21.66
CA PHE A 225 -9.18 -4.60 -21.83
C PHE A 225 -10.43 -5.36 -22.27
N THR A 226 -11.59 -4.78 -22.00
CA THR A 226 -12.90 -5.31 -22.43
C THR A 226 -13.41 -4.57 -23.67
N MET A 227 -13.96 -5.31 -24.62
CA MET A 227 -14.58 -4.83 -25.85
C MET A 227 -16.05 -5.24 -25.91
N ALA A 228 -16.95 -4.28 -25.74
CA ALA A 228 -18.40 -4.47 -25.88
C ALA A 228 -18.88 -4.02 -27.27
N VAL A 229 -19.57 -4.91 -27.98
CA VAL A 229 -19.88 -4.74 -29.40
C VAL A 229 -21.37 -4.83 -29.62
N THR A 230 -22.00 -3.69 -29.91
CA THR A 230 -23.42 -3.63 -30.19
C THR A 230 -23.66 -3.76 -31.69
N LEU A 231 -24.50 -4.71 -32.07
CA LEU A 231 -24.93 -4.94 -33.44
C LEU A 231 -26.43 -4.82 -33.60
N GLN A 232 -26.83 -4.42 -34.78
CA GLN A 232 -28.20 -4.28 -35.23
C GLN A 232 -28.42 -5.20 -36.43
N SER A 233 -29.28 -6.20 -36.25
CA SER A 233 -29.79 -7.11 -37.27
C SER A 233 -31.03 -6.53 -37.95
N ASP A 234 -31.17 -6.78 -39.26
CA ASP A 234 -32.37 -6.46 -40.03
C ASP A 234 -33.54 -7.39 -39.67
N GLN A 235 -33.24 -8.55 -39.08
CA GLN A 235 -34.20 -9.54 -38.62
C GLN A 235 -34.17 -9.67 -37.10
N ARG A 236 -35.28 -10.13 -36.54
CA ARG A 236 -35.38 -10.45 -35.11
C ARG A 236 -34.35 -11.52 -34.73
N LEU A 237 -33.66 -11.33 -33.61
CA LEU A 237 -32.74 -12.31 -33.04
C LEU A 237 -33.49 -13.54 -32.52
N THR A 238 -32.85 -14.70 -32.60
CA THR A 238 -33.42 -16.00 -32.27
C THR A 238 -32.81 -16.64 -31.04
N GLY A 239 -31.69 -16.09 -30.56
CA GLY A 239 -30.90 -16.63 -29.45
C GLY A 239 -29.80 -17.60 -29.90
N GLU A 240 -29.73 -17.92 -31.19
CA GLU A 240 -28.68 -18.79 -31.78
C GLU A 240 -27.54 -17.97 -32.42
N GLU A 241 -27.59 -16.64 -32.29
CA GLU A 241 -26.59 -15.75 -32.86
C GLU A 241 -25.32 -15.68 -32.01
N ALA A 242 -24.17 -15.68 -32.68
CA ALA A 242 -22.85 -15.60 -32.07
C ALA A 242 -21.95 -14.65 -32.85
N LEU A 243 -21.05 -13.97 -32.14
CA LEU A 243 -20.06 -13.06 -32.71
C LEU A 243 -18.66 -13.55 -32.36
N LYS A 244 -17.80 -13.66 -33.37
CA LYS A 244 -16.38 -13.93 -33.20
C LYS A 244 -15.58 -12.64 -33.30
N LEU A 245 -14.79 -12.33 -32.27
CA LEU A 245 -13.76 -11.30 -32.31
C LEU A 245 -12.40 -11.93 -32.62
N THR A 246 -11.56 -11.24 -33.37
CA THR A 246 -10.16 -11.59 -33.60
C THR A 246 -9.34 -10.32 -33.44
N VAL A 247 -8.33 -10.36 -32.58
CA VAL A 247 -7.39 -9.26 -32.34
C VAL A 247 -5.99 -9.73 -32.74
N SER A 248 -5.23 -8.88 -33.43
CA SER A 248 -3.87 -9.21 -33.89
C SER A 248 -3.01 -7.98 -34.10
N ASN A 249 -1.70 -8.16 -33.94
CA ASN A 249 -0.66 -7.26 -34.43
C ASN A 249 0.36 -8.08 -35.25
N ASP A 250 1.52 -7.49 -35.54
CA ASP A 250 2.60 -8.20 -36.26
C ASP A 250 3.23 -9.34 -35.42
N ALA A 251 3.16 -9.25 -34.09
CA ALA A 251 3.74 -10.24 -33.18
C ALA A 251 2.82 -11.46 -32.93
N SER A 252 1.51 -11.24 -32.84
CA SER A 252 0.59 -12.20 -32.20
C SER A 252 -0.86 -12.08 -32.71
N LYS A 253 -1.67 -13.11 -32.42
CA LYS A 253 -3.08 -13.18 -32.84
C LYS A 253 -3.89 -14.14 -32.00
N ALA A 254 -5.00 -13.66 -31.45
CA ALA A 254 -5.97 -14.47 -30.73
C ALA A 254 -7.41 -14.17 -31.18
N ALA A 255 -8.35 -15.07 -30.84
CA ALA A 255 -9.75 -14.92 -31.23
C ALA A 255 -10.70 -15.67 -30.28
N GLY A 256 -11.77 -14.99 -29.87
CA GLY A 256 -12.83 -15.50 -28.99
C GLY A 256 -14.20 -15.45 -29.64
N VAL A 257 -15.16 -16.20 -29.10
CA VAL A 257 -16.55 -16.24 -29.60
C VAL A 257 -17.50 -16.01 -28.43
N ALA A 258 -18.32 -14.98 -28.54
CA ALA A 258 -19.45 -14.70 -27.65
C ALA A 258 -20.76 -15.15 -28.34
N SER A 259 -21.72 -15.70 -27.60
CA SER A 259 -22.92 -16.33 -28.15
C SER A 259 -24.15 -16.09 -27.30
N LEU A 260 -25.27 -15.72 -27.92
CA LEU A 260 -26.58 -15.60 -27.24
C LEU A 260 -27.05 -16.94 -26.65
N ALA A 261 -26.58 -18.07 -27.21
CA ALA A 261 -26.95 -19.41 -26.74
C ALA A 261 -26.24 -19.84 -25.44
N ILE A 262 -25.19 -19.12 -25.03
CA ILE A 262 -24.41 -19.43 -23.82
C ILE A 262 -24.97 -18.71 -22.58
N HIS A 263 -25.97 -17.83 -22.77
CA HIS A 263 -26.75 -17.07 -21.80
C HIS A 263 -26.43 -17.31 -20.31
N ASP A 264 -25.51 -16.50 -19.80
CA ASP A 264 -25.30 -16.20 -18.39
C ASP A 264 -25.50 -14.68 -18.24
N CYS A 265 -26.76 -14.26 -18.41
CA CYS A 265 -27.20 -12.92 -18.04
C CYS A 265 -28.19 -13.14 -16.91
N ASP A 266 -27.88 -12.53 -15.77
CA ASP A 266 -28.38 -12.87 -14.44
C ASP A 266 -29.90 -13.02 -14.33
N SER A 267 -30.28 -13.80 -13.30
CA SER A 267 -31.64 -14.08 -12.83
C SER A 267 -32.58 -12.86 -12.95
N PRO A 268 -33.91 -13.06 -13.17
CA PRO A 268 -34.84 -11.93 -13.10
C PRO A 268 -34.65 -11.21 -11.76
N SER A 269 -34.68 -9.88 -11.77
CA SER A 269 -34.58 -9.13 -10.51
C SER A 269 -35.64 -9.65 -9.54
N SER A 270 -35.34 -9.63 -8.24
CA SER A 270 -36.30 -10.01 -7.20
C SER A 270 -36.45 -8.91 -6.17
N VAL A 271 -37.65 -8.72 -5.62
CA VAL A 271 -37.85 -7.72 -4.56
C VAL A 271 -37.39 -8.35 -3.25
N LEU A 272 -36.40 -7.74 -2.61
CA LEU A 272 -35.85 -8.20 -1.34
C LEU A 272 -36.60 -7.61 -0.16
N ASP A 273 -36.85 -6.30 -0.20
CA ASP A 273 -37.47 -5.57 0.90
C ASP A 273 -38.32 -4.38 0.44
N VAL A 274 -39.28 -3.98 1.28
CA VAL A 274 -40.06 -2.74 1.15
C VAL A 274 -40.13 -2.08 2.51
N ASP A 275 -39.36 -1.03 2.70
CA ASP A 275 -39.32 -0.26 3.94
C ASP A 275 -40.20 0.98 3.85
N GLY A 276 -41.03 1.19 4.88
CA GLY A 276 -41.77 2.44 5.05
C GLY A 276 -40.85 3.49 5.67
N LEU A 277 -40.52 4.55 4.92
CA LEU A 277 -39.55 5.56 5.36
C LEU A 277 -40.21 6.64 6.20
N GLY A 278 -41.38 7.13 5.76
CA GLY A 278 -42.04 8.22 6.46
C GLY A 278 -43.16 8.87 5.69
N TYR A 279 -43.78 9.84 6.36
CA TYR A 279 -44.93 10.59 5.88
C TYR A 279 -44.69 12.10 6.09
N CYS A 280 -45.01 12.92 5.10
CA CYS A 280 -44.89 14.37 5.14
C CYS A 280 -46.27 15.03 4.90
N GLU A 281 -46.66 15.99 5.76
CA GLU A 281 -47.78 16.91 5.47
C GLU A 281 -47.27 18.07 4.62
N LEU A 282 -47.68 18.12 3.35
CA LEU A 282 -47.33 19.20 2.43
C LEU A 282 -48.34 20.34 2.61
N ALA A 283 -47.84 21.51 3.04
CA ALA A 283 -48.67 22.68 3.28
C ALA A 283 -48.96 23.44 1.97
N ASP A 284 -50.09 23.15 1.30
CA ASP A 284 -50.66 24.06 0.29
C ASP A 284 -51.71 24.99 0.93
N PRO A 285 -51.48 26.32 1.01
CA PRO A 285 -52.44 27.27 1.56
C PRO A 285 -53.74 27.42 0.75
N ASN A 286 -53.89 26.81 -0.44
CA ASN A 286 -55.05 27.00 -1.31
C ASN A 286 -55.75 25.73 -1.86
N ALA A 287 -55.30 24.51 -1.54
CA ALA A 287 -55.90 23.29 -2.09
C ALA A 287 -55.74 22.07 -1.18
N GLY A 288 -56.77 21.75 -0.36
CA GLY A 288 -56.81 20.52 0.42
C GLY A 288 -55.63 20.34 1.40
N LYS A 289 -55.56 19.19 2.06
CA LYS A 289 -54.34 18.73 2.72
C LYS A 289 -53.68 17.73 1.78
N ASP A 290 -52.39 17.92 1.51
CA ASP A 290 -51.60 17.01 0.69
C ASP A 290 -50.64 16.23 1.59
N LEU A 291 -50.62 14.92 1.41
CA LEU A 291 -49.89 13.97 2.23
C LEU A 291 -48.92 13.22 1.34
N GLU A 292 -47.65 13.18 1.69
CA GLU A 292 -46.65 12.41 0.97
C GLU A 292 -46.24 11.20 1.80
N PHE A 293 -46.24 10.01 1.21
CA PHE A 293 -45.76 8.78 1.83
C PHE A 293 -44.61 8.22 1.01
N SER A 294 -43.49 7.89 1.67
CA SER A 294 -42.27 7.44 1.00
C SER A 294 -41.88 6.03 1.44
N PHE A 295 -41.49 5.21 0.47
CA PHE A 295 -41.04 3.83 0.67
C PHE A 295 -39.71 3.59 -0.04
N ALA A 296 -38.79 2.89 0.60
CA ALA A 296 -37.62 2.33 -0.07
C ALA A 296 -37.95 0.90 -0.51
N VAL A 297 -37.76 0.60 -1.79
CA VAL A 297 -37.88 -0.75 -2.33
C VAL A 297 -36.48 -1.23 -2.69
N THR A 298 -36.06 -2.34 -2.08
CA THR A 298 -34.75 -2.95 -2.35
C THR A 298 -34.95 -4.15 -3.27
N PHE A 299 -34.12 -4.24 -4.30
CA PHE A 299 -34.12 -5.30 -5.28
C PHE A 299 -32.79 -6.05 -5.26
N ASP A 300 -32.85 -7.35 -5.52
CA ASP A 300 -31.71 -8.11 -6.02
C ASP A 300 -31.60 -7.78 -7.51
N PRO A 301 -30.54 -7.10 -7.97
CA PRO A 301 -30.42 -6.62 -9.33
C PRO A 301 -30.41 -7.80 -10.31
N GLY A 302 -31.06 -7.62 -11.46
CA GLY A 302 -31.22 -8.67 -12.47
C GLY A 302 -31.87 -8.15 -13.73
N ALA A 303 -32.24 -9.04 -14.65
CA ALA A 303 -32.82 -8.64 -15.94
C ALA A 303 -34.11 -7.80 -15.78
N PRO A 304 -34.44 -6.88 -16.72
CA PRO A 304 -35.59 -6.00 -16.60
C PRO A 304 -36.92 -6.74 -16.35
N THR A 305 -37.48 -6.58 -15.16
CA THR A 305 -38.58 -7.40 -14.64
C THR A 305 -39.84 -6.57 -14.38
N LEU A 306 -41.00 -7.19 -14.59
CA LEU A 306 -42.31 -6.57 -14.38
C LEU A 306 -42.87 -6.98 -13.02
N TYR A 307 -43.18 -5.99 -12.18
CA TYR A 307 -43.85 -6.17 -10.89
C TYR A 307 -45.23 -5.54 -10.88
N GLY A 308 -46.15 -6.17 -10.14
CA GLY A 308 -47.39 -5.54 -9.70
C GLY A 308 -47.18 -4.90 -8.33
N TYR A 309 -47.82 -3.76 -8.08
CA TYR A 309 -47.91 -3.18 -6.73
C TYR A 309 -49.37 -2.93 -6.32
N GLU A 310 -49.65 -3.04 -5.02
CA GLU A 310 -50.93 -2.71 -4.40
C GLU A 310 -50.72 -1.80 -3.19
N LEU A 311 -51.63 -0.84 -2.99
CA LEU A 311 -51.66 0.08 -1.86
C LEU A 311 -52.81 -0.27 -0.93
N GLY A 312 -52.48 -0.62 0.31
CA GLY A 312 -53.42 -0.72 1.43
C GLY A 312 -53.59 0.64 2.10
N VAL A 313 -54.83 1.06 2.31
CA VAL A 313 -55.16 2.33 2.97
C VAL A 313 -55.88 2.07 4.30
N GLU A 314 -55.30 2.52 5.40
CA GLU A 314 -55.90 2.42 6.73
C GLU A 314 -56.11 3.82 7.30
N ASN A 315 -57.29 4.07 7.87
CA ASN A 315 -57.77 5.36 8.39
C ASN A 315 -57.85 6.52 7.38
N ILE A 316 -57.13 6.48 6.25
CA ILE A 316 -57.27 7.38 5.09
C ILE A 316 -58.68 7.25 4.48
N SER A 317 -59.26 6.04 4.49
CA SER A 317 -60.60 5.77 3.97
C SER A 317 -61.75 6.39 4.79
N LEU A 318 -61.46 6.94 5.96
CA LEU A 318 -62.42 7.69 6.78
C LEU A 318 -62.55 9.16 6.33
N LEU A 319 -61.67 9.62 5.44
CA LEU A 319 -61.70 10.95 4.84
C LEU A 319 -62.75 11.00 3.71
N ALA A 320 -63.48 12.12 3.61
CA ALA A 320 -64.72 12.23 2.85
C ALA A 320 -64.53 12.02 1.34
N ASP A 321 -63.42 12.53 0.79
CA ASP A 321 -62.92 12.23 -0.55
C ASP A 321 -61.36 12.26 -0.53
N TYR A 322 -60.69 11.17 -0.91
CA TYR A 322 -59.23 11.12 -1.10
C TYR A 322 -58.86 10.59 -2.49
N SER A 323 -57.73 11.06 -3.03
CA SER A 323 -57.14 10.52 -4.25
C SER A 323 -55.65 10.34 -4.07
N ILE A 324 -55.15 9.16 -4.41
CA ILE A 324 -53.72 8.89 -4.44
C ILE A 324 -53.22 9.12 -5.86
N GLN A 325 -52.24 9.98 -6.01
CA GLN A 325 -51.51 10.15 -7.26
C GLN A 325 -50.17 9.42 -7.14
N PRO A 326 -49.81 8.58 -8.13
CA PRO A 326 -48.47 8.02 -8.19
C PRO A 326 -47.48 9.14 -8.55
N ILE A 327 -46.44 9.37 -7.75
CA ILE A 327 -45.43 10.39 -8.05
C ILE A 327 -44.02 9.87 -7.74
N ALA A 328 -43.14 10.01 -8.72
CA ALA A 328 -41.69 9.80 -8.67
C ALA A 328 -41.22 8.42 -8.12
N ILE A 329 -40.65 7.63 -9.03
CA ILE A 329 -39.75 6.55 -8.65
C ILE A 329 -38.35 7.04 -9.04
N THR A 330 -37.51 7.26 -8.04
CA THR A 330 -36.15 7.80 -8.18
C THR A 330 -35.16 6.88 -7.47
N ASP A 331 -33.86 7.09 -7.66
CA ASP A 331 -32.88 6.61 -6.69
C ASP A 331 -33.04 7.37 -5.36
N PRO A 332 -32.32 6.95 -4.30
CA PRO A 332 -32.25 7.72 -3.05
C PRO A 332 -31.79 9.17 -3.22
N ASP A 333 -31.08 9.50 -4.32
CA ASP A 333 -30.55 10.83 -4.62
C ASP A 333 -31.53 11.72 -5.40
N GLY A 334 -32.73 11.21 -5.73
CA GLY A 334 -33.77 11.93 -6.46
C GLY A 334 -33.59 11.97 -7.98
N ALA A 335 -32.62 11.26 -8.54
CA ALA A 335 -32.43 11.13 -9.98
C ALA A 335 -33.36 10.07 -10.58
N ALA A 336 -33.66 10.21 -11.87
CA ALA A 336 -34.48 9.24 -12.58
C ALA A 336 -33.71 7.92 -12.73
N ILE A 337 -34.23 6.86 -12.13
CA ILE A 337 -33.74 5.49 -12.32
C ILE A 337 -34.54 4.79 -13.42
N ASP A 338 -34.00 3.67 -13.93
CA ASP A 338 -34.65 2.87 -14.97
C ASP A 338 -35.84 2.09 -14.40
N VAL A 339 -36.91 2.81 -14.03
CA VAL A 339 -38.15 2.24 -13.53
C VAL A 339 -39.33 2.89 -14.23
N GLU A 340 -40.11 2.11 -14.98
CA GLU A 340 -41.25 2.58 -15.76
C GLU A 340 -42.59 2.16 -15.13
N VAL A 341 -43.44 3.13 -14.78
CA VAL A 341 -44.82 2.86 -14.33
C VAL A 341 -45.72 2.64 -15.55
N LEU A 342 -46.08 1.39 -15.83
CA LEU A 342 -46.84 1.00 -17.03
C LEU A 342 -48.35 1.22 -16.90
N ARG A 343 -48.91 1.06 -15.69
CA ARG A 343 -50.32 1.38 -15.36
C ARG A 343 -50.42 1.71 -13.87
N GLY A 344 -51.03 2.83 -13.50
CA GLY A 344 -51.36 3.15 -12.12
C GLY A 344 -52.84 3.53 -12.00
N HIS A 345 -53.55 2.88 -11.08
CA HIS A 345 -54.84 3.32 -10.53
C HIS A 345 -54.65 3.68 -9.05
N ASN A 346 -55.58 4.42 -8.45
CA ASN A 346 -55.46 5.00 -7.09
C ASN A 346 -54.93 4.04 -6.00
N THR A 347 -55.05 2.71 -6.14
CA THR A 347 -54.59 1.75 -5.13
C THR A 347 -53.81 0.55 -5.69
N SER A 348 -53.46 0.53 -6.98
CA SER A 348 -52.64 -0.55 -7.55
C SER A 348 -52.08 -0.21 -8.93
N GLY A 349 -51.00 -0.89 -9.33
CA GLY A 349 -50.40 -0.66 -10.62
C GLY A 349 -49.34 -1.67 -11.04
N LEU A 350 -48.70 -1.37 -12.17
CA LEU A 350 -47.65 -2.13 -12.81
C LEU A 350 -46.41 -1.25 -12.92
N VAL A 351 -45.29 -1.77 -12.46
CA VAL A 351 -43.98 -1.13 -12.57
C VAL A 351 -43.00 -2.09 -13.24
N ARG A 352 -42.20 -1.57 -14.15
CA ARG A 352 -41.12 -2.31 -14.80
C ARG A 352 -39.80 -1.77 -14.28
N VAL A 353 -39.00 -2.62 -13.66
CA VAL A 353 -37.69 -2.27 -13.11
C VAL A 353 -36.62 -2.72 -14.11
N GLY A 354 -35.69 -1.84 -14.41
CA GLY A 354 -34.58 -2.03 -15.33
C GLY A 354 -33.41 -2.78 -14.72
N GLU A 355 -32.39 -3.03 -15.54
CA GLU A 355 -31.18 -3.74 -15.13
C GLU A 355 -30.34 -2.89 -14.15
N GLY A 356 -29.76 -3.54 -13.13
CA GLY A 356 -28.86 -2.89 -12.16
C GLY A 356 -29.55 -1.97 -11.12
N VAL A 357 -30.88 -1.88 -11.11
CA VAL A 357 -31.60 -1.12 -10.07
C VAL A 357 -31.60 -1.93 -8.77
N GLU A 358 -30.77 -1.53 -7.81
CA GLU A 358 -30.69 -2.16 -6.49
C GLU A 358 -31.68 -1.54 -5.49
N LYS A 359 -31.96 -0.24 -5.64
CA LYS A 359 -32.85 0.51 -4.74
C LYS A 359 -33.69 1.50 -5.53
N ALA A 360 -34.96 1.62 -5.13
CA ALA A 360 -35.87 2.63 -5.64
C ALA A 360 -36.60 3.31 -4.49
N LEU A 361 -36.67 4.64 -4.55
CA LEU A 361 -37.52 5.44 -3.69
C LEU A 361 -38.87 5.63 -4.37
N ALA A 362 -39.93 5.08 -3.78
CA ALA A 362 -41.29 5.20 -4.29
C ALA A 362 -42.11 6.16 -3.42
N THR A 363 -42.62 7.23 -4.04
CA THR A 363 -43.37 8.28 -3.34
C THR A 363 -44.86 8.27 -3.75
N PHE A 364 -45.76 8.51 -2.79
CA PHE A 364 -47.20 8.54 -3.04
C PHE A 364 -47.83 9.78 -2.43
N HIS A 365 -48.49 10.57 -3.27
CA HIS A 365 -49.20 11.78 -2.83
C HIS A 365 -50.67 11.45 -2.62
N VAL A 366 -51.19 11.71 -1.43
CA VAL A 366 -52.58 11.53 -1.05
C VAL A 366 -53.21 12.90 -0.83
N LEU A 367 -54.02 13.30 -1.80
CA LEU A 367 -54.81 14.52 -1.73
C LEU A 367 -56.12 14.23 -1.01
N THR A 368 -56.45 15.01 0.01
CA THR A 368 -57.71 14.88 0.75
C THR A 368 -58.31 16.22 1.15
N ASP A 369 -59.64 16.26 1.25
CA ASP A 369 -60.40 17.38 1.81
C ASP A 369 -60.91 17.14 3.24
N GLY A 370 -60.59 15.97 3.82
CA GLY A 370 -60.96 15.59 5.18
C GLY A 370 -60.00 16.10 6.27
N GLU A 371 -60.48 16.13 7.52
CA GLU A 371 -59.61 16.40 8.66
C GLU A 371 -58.75 15.18 8.99
N LEU A 372 -57.43 15.33 8.88
CA LEU A 372 -56.46 14.35 9.35
C LEU A 372 -56.63 14.04 10.83
N THR A 373 -56.60 12.77 11.19
CA THR A 373 -56.69 12.26 12.56
C THR A 373 -55.32 12.01 13.18
N GLY A 374 -54.25 11.95 12.38
CA GLY A 374 -52.90 11.58 12.83
C GLY A 374 -52.72 10.06 12.98
N GLU A 375 -53.67 9.28 12.49
CA GLU A 375 -53.63 7.81 12.48
C GLU A 375 -53.67 7.25 11.04
N GLU A 376 -53.48 8.12 10.04
CA GLU A 376 -53.44 7.74 8.62
C GLU A 376 -52.25 6.81 8.36
N ALA A 377 -52.51 5.69 7.69
CA ALA A 377 -51.45 4.77 7.28
C ALA A 377 -51.63 4.30 5.84
N LEU A 378 -50.49 4.16 5.16
CA LEU A 378 -50.38 3.63 3.81
C LEU A 378 -49.45 2.42 3.83
N THR A 379 -49.88 1.34 3.20
CA THR A 379 -49.12 0.11 3.07
C THR A 379 -48.83 -0.13 1.60
N LEU A 380 -47.56 -0.29 1.22
CA LEU A 380 -47.14 -0.68 -0.12
C LEU A 380 -46.83 -2.17 -0.15
N THR A 381 -47.44 -2.90 -1.07
CA THR A 381 -47.14 -4.30 -1.37
C THR A 381 -46.60 -4.42 -2.79
N VAL A 382 -45.43 -5.03 -2.96
CA VAL A 382 -44.85 -5.35 -4.28
C VAL A 382 -44.88 -6.86 -4.46
N GLY A 383 -45.56 -7.33 -5.50
CA GLY A 383 -45.76 -8.76 -5.78
C GLY A 383 -44.55 -9.41 -6.44
N GLU A 384 -44.58 -10.75 -6.52
CA GLU A 384 -43.59 -11.55 -7.25
C GLU A 384 -43.62 -11.28 -8.78
N PRO A 385 -42.52 -11.53 -9.51
CA PRO A 385 -42.47 -11.42 -10.97
C PRO A 385 -43.51 -12.29 -11.66
N ASP A 386 -44.41 -11.70 -12.46
CA ASP A 386 -45.35 -12.44 -13.32
C ASP A 386 -45.47 -11.79 -14.71
N ALA A 387 -45.56 -12.62 -15.75
CA ALA A 387 -45.81 -12.18 -17.13
C ALA A 387 -47.16 -11.46 -17.29
N GLY A 388 -48.08 -11.61 -16.33
CA GLY A 388 -49.35 -10.88 -16.23
C GLY A 388 -49.34 -9.63 -15.34
N GLY A 389 -48.29 -9.41 -14.54
CA GLY A 389 -48.13 -8.25 -13.66
C GLY A 389 -49.11 -8.14 -12.47
N GLY A 390 -49.78 -9.22 -12.05
CA GLY A 390 -50.68 -9.17 -10.89
C GLY A 390 -49.94 -9.41 -9.57
N VAL A 391 -50.29 -8.68 -8.51
CA VAL A 391 -50.01 -9.14 -7.13
C VAL A 391 -50.98 -10.30 -6.85
N VAL A 392 -50.48 -11.50 -6.57
CA VAL A 392 -51.36 -12.57 -6.08
C VAL A 392 -51.71 -12.24 -4.63
N PRO A 393 -53.00 -12.12 -4.25
CA PRO A 393 -53.37 -11.72 -2.89
C PRO A 393 -52.73 -12.62 -1.82
N GLY A 394 -51.98 -12.01 -0.89
CA GLY A 394 -51.25 -12.71 0.16
C GLY A 394 -49.84 -13.18 -0.22
N THR A 395 -49.29 -12.68 -1.33
CA THR A 395 -47.90 -12.89 -1.77
C THR A 395 -47.27 -11.53 -2.11
N GLY A 396 -45.96 -11.39 -1.91
CA GLY A 396 -45.24 -10.13 -2.11
C GLY A 396 -44.63 -9.58 -0.82
N VAL A 397 -43.72 -8.63 -0.99
CA VAL A 397 -43.01 -7.92 0.09
C VAL A 397 -43.81 -6.67 0.46
N VAL A 398 -43.91 -6.36 1.75
CA VAL A 398 -44.84 -5.36 2.29
C VAL A 398 -44.14 -4.41 3.24
N GLY A 399 -44.30 -3.10 3.00
CA GLY A 399 -43.91 -2.04 3.91
C GLY A 399 -45.09 -1.15 4.29
N SER A 400 -45.04 -0.54 5.47
CA SER A 400 -46.11 0.32 5.98
C SER A 400 -45.56 1.61 6.58
N VAL A 401 -46.25 2.72 6.31
CA VAL A 401 -45.98 4.04 6.91
C VAL A 401 -47.22 4.50 7.65
N SER A 402 -47.06 4.99 8.88
CA SER A 402 -48.13 5.52 9.72
C SER A 402 -47.82 6.95 10.18
N ALA A 403 -48.79 7.84 10.07
CA ALA A 403 -48.73 9.20 10.59
C ALA A 403 -48.70 9.27 12.14
N ALA A 404 -48.97 8.14 12.82
CA ALA A 404 -48.92 8.05 14.29
C ALA A 404 -47.47 8.03 14.84
N ASP A 405 -46.47 7.78 13.99
CA ASP A 405 -45.08 7.51 14.41
C ASP A 405 -44.20 8.78 14.53
N GLY A 406 -44.73 9.97 14.27
CA GLY A 406 -44.10 11.25 14.64
C GLY A 406 -42.86 11.69 13.84
N SER A 407 -42.51 10.99 12.74
CA SER A 407 -41.28 11.21 11.95
C SER A 407 -41.38 12.26 10.84
N GLY A 408 -42.46 13.03 10.73
CA GLY A 408 -42.65 13.93 9.58
C GLY A 408 -41.71 15.15 9.56
N ARG A 409 -40.61 15.10 8.80
CA ARG A 409 -39.91 16.26 8.20
C ARG A 409 -38.92 15.84 7.10
N CYS A 410 -38.89 16.62 6.02
CA CYS A 410 -38.27 16.33 4.72
C CYS A 410 -37.05 17.27 4.38
N ASP A 411 -36.15 17.63 5.33
CA ASP A 411 -34.93 18.42 5.05
C ASP A 411 -33.66 17.65 5.53
N PRO A 412 -32.55 17.61 4.76
CA PRO A 412 -31.31 16.93 5.16
C PRO A 412 -30.73 17.58 6.42
N GLY A 413 -30.44 16.75 7.41
CA GLY A 413 -30.19 17.21 8.76
C GLY A 413 -29.26 16.32 9.55
N VAL A 414 -28.95 16.77 10.76
CA VAL A 414 -28.22 15.95 11.73
C VAL A 414 -29.13 14.83 12.19
N ILE A 415 -28.74 13.58 11.91
CA ILE A 415 -29.48 12.38 12.32
C ILE A 415 -29.19 12.10 13.78
N ASP A 416 -27.90 11.99 14.12
CA ASP A 416 -27.46 11.68 15.47
C ASP A 416 -26.04 12.22 15.75
N VAL A 417 -25.69 12.28 17.03
CA VAL A 417 -24.31 12.45 17.48
C VAL A 417 -24.06 11.44 18.58
N ASP A 418 -23.07 10.59 18.39
CA ASP A 418 -22.63 9.61 19.37
C ASP A 418 -21.31 10.03 20.01
N VAL A 419 -21.15 9.69 21.28
CA VAL A 419 -19.85 9.78 21.97
C VAL A 419 -19.14 8.45 21.76
N THR A 420 -17.99 8.49 21.10
CA THR A 420 -17.19 7.29 20.84
C THR A 420 -16.11 7.09 21.88
N THR A 421 -15.61 8.16 22.50
CA THR A 421 -14.60 8.10 23.57
C THR A 421 -14.72 9.30 24.50
N SER A 422 -14.49 9.09 25.80
CA SER A 422 -14.46 10.17 26.79
C SER A 422 -13.58 9.79 27.97
N CYS A 423 -12.42 10.43 28.12
CA CYS A 423 -11.43 10.01 29.11
C CYS A 423 -10.46 11.11 29.51
N SER A 424 -9.81 10.92 30.67
CA SER A 424 -8.84 11.86 31.24
C SER A 424 -7.56 11.16 31.66
N PHE A 425 -6.41 11.82 31.50
CA PHE A 425 -5.11 11.33 31.91
C PHE A 425 -4.26 12.44 32.56
N ASP A 426 -3.39 12.04 33.49
CA ASP A 426 -2.43 12.93 34.16
C ASP A 426 -1.26 13.23 33.22
N ALA A 427 -1.17 14.46 32.72
CA ALA A 427 -0.12 14.93 31.81
C ALA A 427 1.15 15.42 32.55
N GLY A 428 1.27 15.14 33.85
CA GLY A 428 2.45 15.48 34.65
C GLY A 428 2.52 16.97 35.00
N ASP A 429 3.66 17.62 34.76
CA ASP A 429 3.88 19.04 35.10
C ASP A 429 2.97 20.01 34.29
N ALA A 430 2.28 19.51 33.26
CA ALA A 430 1.37 20.27 32.39
C ALA A 430 -0.10 20.29 32.86
N GLY A 431 -0.45 19.53 33.91
CA GLY A 431 -1.82 19.43 34.44
C GLY A 431 -2.52 18.11 34.06
N VAL A 432 -3.84 18.12 33.99
CA VAL A 432 -4.66 16.97 33.56
C VAL A 432 -5.22 17.26 32.18
N GLU A 433 -5.14 16.29 31.27
CA GLU A 433 -5.69 16.35 29.92
C GLU A 433 -6.86 15.38 29.77
N ALA A 434 -7.87 15.76 28.99
CA ALA A 434 -9.05 14.94 28.73
C ALA A 434 -9.43 14.96 27.25
N ASP A 435 -9.60 13.78 26.68
CA ASP A 435 -9.99 13.58 25.29
C ASP A 435 -11.47 13.18 25.19
N PHE A 436 -12.15 13.81 24.23
CA PHE A 436 -13.54 13.56 23.88
C PHE A 436 -13.66 13.36 22.38
N SER A 437 -14.20 12.22 21.96
CA SER A 437 -14.43 11.90 20.55
C SER A 437 -15.92 11.78 20.28
N TYR A 438 -16.35 12.39 19.18
CA TYR A 438 -17.72 12.40 18.72
C TYR A 438 -17.80 11.92 17.28
N GLN A 439 -18.78 11.08 17.00
CA GLN A 439 -19.17 10.69 15.65
C GLN A 439 -20.52 11.35 15.34
N VAL A 440 -20.57 12.11 14.26
CA VAL A 440 -21.76 12.85 13.83
C VAL A 440 -22.33 12.14 12.61
N THR A 441 -23.55 11.64 12.73
CA THR A 441 -24.27 11.00 11.62
C THR A 441 -25.17 12.03 10.94
N LEU A 442 -24.99 12.19 9.64
CA LEU A 442 -25.70 13.14 8.80
C LEU A 442 -26.58 12.42 7.79
N ASP A 443 -27.68 13.05 7.42
CA ASP A 443 -28.42 12.71 6.22
C ASP A 443 -27.60 13.23 5.01
N PRO A 444 -27.04 12.34 4.16
CA PRO A 444 -26.12 12.75 3.10
C PRO A 444 -26.82 13.69 2.11
N ASP A 445 -26.26 14.89 1.95
CA ASP A 445 -26.76 15.90 1.00
C ASP A 445 -26.03 15.75 -0.34
N THR A 446 -26.78 15.45 -1.40
CA THR A 446 -26.27 15.33 -2.78
C THR A 446 -26.35 16.63 -3.57
N SER A 447 -26.88 17.71 -2.97
CA SER A 447 -27.15 18.98 -3.65
C SER A 447 -26.05 20.05 -3.47
N GLY A 448 -24.97 19.71 -2.75
CA GLY A 448 -23.76 20.53 -2.61
C GLY A 448 -23.25 20.59 -1.17
N ARG A 449 -22.40 21.59 -0.86
CA ARG A 449 -21.87 21.74 0.51
C ARG A 449 -22.93 22.25 1.47
N HIS A 450 -23.15 21.52 2.56
CA HIS A 450 -24.10 21.89 3.60
C HIS A 450 -23.42 22.40 4.88
N ALA A 451 -24.09 23.30 5.59
CA ALA A 451 -23.50 24.08 6.68
C ALA A 451 -24.12 23.72 8.04
N TYR A 452 -23.30 23.20 8.94
CA TYR A 452 -23.70 22.83 10.30
C TYR A 452 -23.07 23.77 11.33
N ARG A 453 -23.85 24.25 12.29
CA ARG A 453 -23.36 24.99 13.44
C ARG A 453 -23.07 24.01 14.57
N TYR A 454 -21.85 24.03 15.06
CA TYR A 454 -21.46 23.28 16.24
C TYR A 454 -21.25 24.21 17.43
N ALA A 455 -21.46 23.69 18.63
CA ALA A 455 -21.07 24.33 19.88
C ALA A 455 -20.68 23.28 20.92
N PHE A 456 -19.55 23.50 21.58
CA PHE A 456 -19.08 22.73 22.72
C PHE A 456 -19.46 23.44 24.01
N THR A 457 -20.24 22.77 24.86
CA THR A 457 -20.60 23.24 26.20
C THR A 457 -19.96 22.35 27.24
N SER A 458 -19.13 22.94 28.09
CA SER A 458 -18.43 22.23 29.17
C SER A 458 -19.23 22.31 30.48
N ALA A 459 -19.30 21.20 31.21
CA ALA A 459 -19.75 21.14 32.60
C ALA A 459 -18.63 20.55 33.49
N GLY A 460 -18.61 20.90 34.77
CA GLY A 460 -17.60 20.41 35.73
C GLY A 460 -16.32 21.24 35.80
N PHE A 461 -15.78 21.69 34.66
CA PHE A 461 -14.51 22.44 34.59
C PHE A 461 -14.55 23.76 35.40
N GLU A 462 -14.07 23.76 36.64
CA GLU A 462 -14.10 24.92 37.54
C GLU A 462 -13.21 26.07 37.00
N GLY A 463 -13.79 27.27 36.87
CA GLY A 463 -13.03 28.52 36.65
C GLY A 463 -12.69 28.88 35.21
N GLY A 464 -13.00 28.03 34.22
CA GLY A 464 -12.88 28.35 32.78
C GLY A 464 -11.44 28.52 32.27
N ASN A 465 -10.44 28.04 33.01
CA ASN A 465 -9.02 28.10 32.63
C ASN A 465 -8.57 26.72 32.10
N TYR A 466 -9.04 26.38 30.90
CA TYR A 466 -8.63 25.17 30.19
C TYR A 466 -8.50 25.49 28.70
N ASP A 467 -7.47 24.94 28.08
CA ASP A 467 -7.24 25.03 26.64
C ASP A 467 -7.90 23.85 25.93
N ILE A 468 -8.27 24.05 24.66
CA ILE A 468 -8.90 23.03 23.82
C ILE A 468 -8.10 22.90 22.53
N ARG A 469 -7.88 21.67 22.09
CA ARG A 469 -7.36 21.33 20.77
C ARG A 469 -8.39 20.46 20.07
N ILE A 470 -8.65 20.73 18.79
CA ILE A 470 -9.70 20.04 18.05
C ILE A 470 -9.14 19.52 16.73
N THR A 471 -9.42 18.26 16.43
CA THR A 471 -9.20 17.62 15.12
C THR A 471 -10.51 17.09 14.59
N TYR A 472 -10.64 17.03 13.26
CA TYR A 472 -11.85 16.54 12.62
C TYR A 472 -11.53 15.93 11.26
N SER A 473 -12.30 14.92 10.86
CA SER A 473 -12.17 14.21 9.59
C SER A 473 -13.51 13.60 9.18
N SER A 474 -13.57 13.07 7.96
CA SER A 474 -14.70 12.27 7.48
C SER A 474 -14.14 11.12 6.63
N PRO A 475 -14.68 9.90 6.77
CA PRO A 475 -14.28 8.76 5.93
C PRO A 475 -14.83 8.88 4.50
N ASP A 476 -15.96 9.55 4.32
CA ASP A 476 -16.78 9.47 3.10
C ASP A 476 -16.73 10.76 2.26
N GLY A 477 -15.96 11.78 2.66
CA GLY A 477 -15.82 12.98 1.84
C GLY A 477 -15.09 14.16 2.52
N ASP A 478 -15.14 15.32 1.85
CA ASP A 478 -14.43 16.52 2.28
C ASP A 478 -15.23 17.30 3.33
N VAL A 479 -14.60 17.56 4.48
CA VAL A 479 -15.13 18.41 5.56
C VAL A 479 -14.15 19.53 5.88
N VAL A 480 -14.65 20.76 5.98
CA VAL A 480 -13.81 21.93 6.28
C VAL A 480 -14.45 22.86 7.31
N SER A 481 -13.67 23.31 8.28
CA SER A 481 -14.08 24.31 9.27
C SER A 481 -12.92 25.19 9.74
N LYS A 482 -12.94 26.46 9.29
CA LYS A 482 -11.97 27.49 9.73
C LYS A 482 -12.05 27.80 11.23
N ASP A 483 -13.17 27.48 11.85
CA ASP A 483 -13.37 27.70 13.28
C ASP A 483 -12.77 26.54 14.08
N LEU A 484 -12.94 25.28 13.64
CA LEU A 484 -12.27 24.13 14.25
C LEU A 484 -10.75 24.18 14.05
N ASP A 485 -10.26 24.58 12.87
CA ASP A 485 -8.81 24.79 12.61
C ASP A 485 -8.14 25.81 13.57
N ARG A 486 -8.97 26.62 14.24
CA ARG A 486 -8.54 27.64 15.21
C ARG A 486 -8.95 27.28 16.65
N ASN A 487 -9.32 26.03 16.89
CA ASN A 487 -9.76 25.49 18.17
C ASN A 487 -10.88 26.32 18.82
N ARG A 488 -11.83 26.82 18.02
CA ARG A 488 -12.98 27.56 18.56
C ARG A 488 -14.01 26.58 19.11
N ARG A 489 -14.65 26.98 20.21
CA ARG A 489 -15.70 26.17 20.87
C ARG A 489 -17.06 26.25 20.17
N GLU A 490 -17.23 27.19 19.25
CA GLU A 490 -18.43 27.31 18.43
C GLU A 490 -18.05 27.82 17.05
N GLY A 491 -18.78 27.39 16.03
CA GLY A 491 -18.47 27.76 14.65
C GLY A 491 -19.34 27.06 13.64
N VAL A 492 -18.86 27.02 12.40
CA VAL A 492 -19.55 26.36 11.28
C VAL A 492 -18.65 25.29 10.66
N ILE A 493 -19.19 24.10 10.45
CA ILE A 493 -18.60 23.02 9.64
C ILE A 493 -19.28 23.04 8.27
N GLN A 494 -18.50 22.89 7.21
CA GLN A 494 -18.99 22.71 5.84
C GLN A 494 -18.73 21.26 5.43
N ALA A 495 -19.78 20.47 5.29
CA ALA A 495 -19.69 19.11 4.78
C ALA A 495 -19.81 19.12 3.25
N GLY A 496 -19.02 18.30 2.58
CA GLY A 496 -19.06 18.02 1.15
C GLY A 496 -20.33 17.29 0.72
N GLU A 497 -20.49 17.15 -0.59
CA GLU A 497 -21.53 16.32 -1.20
C GLU A 497 -21.34 14.85 -0.77
N GLY A 498 -22.42 14.18 -0.34
CA GLY A 498 -22.41 12.77 0.02
C GLY A 498 -21.79 12.43 1.38
N VAL A 499 -21.37 13.42 2.19
CA VAL A 499 -20.82 13.17 3.53
C VAL A 499 -21.92 12.70 4.49
N SER A 500 -21.85 11.43 4.89
CA SER A 500 -22.72 10.81 5.90
C SER A 500 -22.18 10.88 7.32
N GLU A 501 -20.87 11.07 7.49
CA GLU A 501 -20.21 10.96 8.80
C GLU A 501 -19.15 12.05 9.00
N ILE A 502 -19.09 12.62 10.21
CA ILE A 502 -17.99 13.50 10.65
C ILE A 502 -17.47 13.03 12.00
N ASN A 503 -16.17 12.76 12.07
CA ASN A 503 -15.47 12.45 13.31
C ASN A 503 -14.83 13.72 13.86
N ILE A 504 -15.03 14.01 15.15
CA ILE A 504 -14.50 15.19 15.82
C ILE A 504 -13.88 14.78 17.15
N ASP A 505 -12.58 15.01 17.29
CA ASP A 505 -11.81 14.73 18.50
C ASP A 505 -11.40 16.03 19.18
N VAL A 506 -11.53 16.06 20.49
CA VAL A 506 -11.36 17.25 21.31
C VAL A 506 -10.51 16.92 22.52
N SER A 507 -9.30 17.48 22.58
CA SER A 507 -8.41 17.42 23.73
C SER A 507 -8.55 18.67 24.59
N VAL A 508 -8.72 18.50 25.90
CA VAL A 508 -8.89 19.56 26.88
C VAL A 508 -7.77 19.50 27.90
N THR A 509 -6.98 20.56 28.03
CA THR A 509 -5.91 20.65 29.04
C THR A 509 -6.29 21.65 30.12
N ALA A 510 -6.25 21.27 31.40
CA ALA A 510 -6.61 22.13 32.52
C ALA A 510 -5.52 22.21 33.61
N ASP A 511 -5.39 23.39 34.23
CA ASP A 511 -4.46 23.66 35.35
C ASP A 511 -4.90 23.00 36.68
N ALA A 512 -6.13 22.49 36.74
CA ALA A 512 -6.75 21.89 37.93
C ALA A 512 -7.12 20.41 37.66
N VAL A 513 -7.39 19.66 38.72
CA VAL A 513 -7.81 18.26 38.65
C VAL A 513 -9.13 18.18 37.86
N ILE A 514 -9.10 17.52 36.70
CA ILE A 514 -10.28 17.04 35.99
C ILE A 514 -10.72 15.75 36.73
N ASP A 515 -11.98 15.67 37.15
CA ASP A 515 -12.57 14.53 37.84
C ASP A 515 -13.78 13.92 37.10
N GLU A 516 -14.45 12.94 37.71
CA GLU A 516 -15.58 12.21 37.11
C GLU A 516 -16.84 13.09 36.87
N THR A 517 -16.79 14.38 37.22
CA THR A 517 -17.92 15.30 37.05
C THR A 517 -17.78 16.21 35.84
N GLU A 518 -16.62 16.20 35.18
CA GLU A 518 -16.40 16.92 33.93
C GLU A 518 -17.08 16.23 32.75
N ALA A 519 -17.77 17.06 31.97
CA ALA A 519 -18.44 16.62 30.77
C ALA A 519 -18.30 17.67 29.66
N LEU A 520 -18.18 17.19 28.44
CA LEU A 520 -18.22 18.02 27.25
C LEU A 520 -19.43 17.61 26.40
N THR A 521 -20.31 18.57 26.14
CA THR A 521 -21.46 18.40 25.26
C THR A 521 -21.15 19.00 23.91
N LEU A 522 -21.17 18.18 22.85
CA LEU A 522 -21.22 18.65 21.47
C LEU A 522 -22.68 18.80 21.07
N THR A 523 -23.08 20.00 20.67
CA THR A 523 -24.35 20.24 19.97
C THR A 523 -24.05 20.57 18.53
N ILE A 524 -24.62 19.81 17.59
CA ILE A 524 -24.63 20.16 16.17
C ILE A 524 -26.07 20.43 15.74
N LYS A 525 -26.24 21.53 15.02
CA LYS A 525 -27.51 21.89 14.40
C LYS A 525 -27.29 22.36 12.98
N GLU A 526 -28.25 22.10 12.14
CA GLU A 526 -28.27 22.67 10.81
C GLU A 526 -28.37 24.20 10.86
N SER A 527 -27.66 24.90 9.97
CA SER A 527 -27.57 26.37 10.01
C SER A 527 -28.90 27.07 9.74
N ASN A 528 -29.78 26.46 8.95
CA ASN A 528 -31.04 27.04 8.47
C ASN A 528 -32.27 26.12 8.63
N GLY A 529 -32.09 24.88 9.09
CA GLY A 529 -33.18 23.92 9.27
C GLY A 529 -33.42 23.53 10.73
N PRO A 530 -34.40 22.65 10.98
CA PRO A 530 -34.84 22.30 12.32
C PRO A 530 -34.04 21.16 12.98
N SER A 531 -33.15 20.50 12.23
CA SER A 531 -32.41 19.33 12.71
C SER A 531 -31.29 19.73 13.69
N SER A 532 -31.22 19.01 14.81
CA SER A 532 -30.18 19.18 15.80
C SER A 532 -30.02 17.90 16.61
N ALA A 533 -28.78 17.51 16.87
CA ALA A 533 -28.45 16.48 17.82
C ALA A 533 -27.42 17.01 18.82
N GLU A 534 -27.41 16.40 19.99
CA GLU A 534 -26.42 16.70 21.01
C GLU A 534 -26.02 15.42 21.72
N ALA A 535 -24.73 15.33 22.01
CA ALA A 535 -24.16 14.22 22.76
C ALA A 535 -23.32 14.79 23.89
N THR A 536 -23.53 14.26 25.09
CA THR A 536 -22.74 14.65 26.26
C THR A 536 -21.81 13.52 26.62
N ALA A 537 -20.52 13.78 26.41
CA ALA A 537 -19.44 12.91 26.85
C ALA A 537 -19.15 13.25 28.31
N VAL A 538 -19.38 12.30 29.21
CA VAL A 538 -19.07 12.44 30.64
C VAL A 538 -17.86 11.56 30.91
N LEU A 539 -16.83 12.11 31.54
CA LEU A 539 -15.66 11.33 31.92
C LEU A 539 -16.09 10.17 32.82
N SER A 540 -15.77 8.95 32.40
CA SER A 540 -16.02 7.74 33.17
C SER A 540 -14.74 7.29 33.88
N THR A 541 -14.88 6.49 34.94
CA THR A 541 -13.75 5.87 35.66
C THR A 541 -12.98 4.82 34.85
N GLU A 542 -13.40 4.51 33.63
CA GLU A 542 -12.56 3.75 32.70
C GLU A 542 -11.61 4.74 32.04
N ASP A 543 -10.47 4.92 32.71
CA ASP A 543 -9.29 5.62 32.21
C ASP A 543 -9.06 5.21 30.74
N CYS A 544 -9.10 6.16 29.78
CA CYS A 544 -8.38 5.88 28.53
C CYS A 544 -6.94 5.76 28.96
N ILE A 545 -6.41 4.61 28.62
CA ILE A 545 -5.04 4.32 28.93
C ILE A 545 -4.26 4.82 27.72
N PRO A 546 -3.44 5.88 27.85
CA PRO A 546 -2.66 6.36 26.73
C PRO A 546 -1.82 5.22 26.14
N GLN A 547 -1.91 5.00 24.83
CA GLN A 547 -1.08 4.00 24.16
C GLN A 547 0.36 4.51 24.08
N LEU A 548 1.32 3.63 24.30
CA LEU A 548 2.72 3.89 23.98
C LEU A 548 2.93 3.86 22.46
N PRO A 549 3.92 4.60 21.94
CA PRO A 549 4.19 4.56 20.52
C PRO A 549 4.58 3.16 20.05
N ASP A 550 4.29 2.88 18.78
CA ASP A 550 4.64 1.62 18.15
C ASP A 550 6.17 1.44 18.05
N SER A 551 6.60 0.18 17.99
CA SER A 551 8.01 -0.18 17.84
C SER A 551 8.18 -1.19 16.72
N SER A 552 9.09 -0.91 15.81
CA SER A 552 9.51 -1.80 14.73
C SER A 552 10.92 -2.33 15.01
N LEU A 553 11.09 -3.65 14.99
CA LEU A 553 12.37 -4.34 15.07
C LEU A 553 12.66 -5.06 13.76
N ILE A 554 13.80 -4.79 13.15
CA ILE A 554 14.25 -5.46 11.93
C ILE A 554 15.58 -6.16 12.22
N LEU A 555 15.55 -7.49 12.21
CA LEU A 555 16.71 -8.35 12.47
C LEU A 555 17.29 -8.86 11.15
N LEU A 556 18.55 -8.55 10.87
CA LEU A 556 19.31 -9.15 9.78
C LEU A 556 20.25 -10.20 10.38
N MET A 557 19.92 -11.47 10.15
CA MET A 557 20.55 -12.62 10.82
C MET A 557 21.28 -13.52 9.83
N ASP A 558 22.59 -13.66 10.02
CA ASP A 558 23.43 -14.56 9.24
C ASP A 558 23.21 -16.01 9.72
N ASN A 559 22.57 -16.82 8.89
CA ASN A 559 22.33 -18.24 9.15
C ASN A 559 23.32 -19.13 8.40
N SER A 560 24.36 -18.59 7.76
CA SER A 560 25.33 -19.40 7.03
C SER A 560 26.03 -20.45 7.90
N THR A 561 26.54 -21.51 7.28
CA THR A 561 27.20 -22.58 8.04
C THR A 561 28.51 -22.12 8.74
N SER A 562 29.11 -21.01 8.32
CA SER A 562 30.29 -20.39 8.97
C SER A 562 29.98 -19.93 10.41
N MET A 563 28.71 -19.67 10.71
CA MET A 563 28.21 -19.28 12.03
C MET A 563 28.28 -20.41 13.06
N LEU A 564 28.59 -21.64 12.65
CA LEU A 564 28.88 -22.76 13.55
C LEU A 564 30.28 -22.71 14.17
N GLY A 565 31.18 -21.85 13.69
CA GLY A 565 32.48 -21.65 14.30
C GLY A 565 32.39 -20.89 15.63
N SER A 566 33.49 -20.89 16.40
CA SER A 566 33.53 -20.33 17.75
C SER A 566 33.33 -18.82 17.78
N ASP A 567 32.83 -18.34 18.91
CA ASP A 567 32.82 -16.92 19.26
C ASP A 567 33.26 -16.72 20.72
N PRO A 568 34.02 -15.64 21.05
CA PRO A 568 34.47 -15.37 22.41
C PRO A 568 33.32 -15.16 23.39
N SER A 569 32.22 -14.54 22.96
CA SER A 569 31.08 -14.24 23.84
C SER A 569 30.32 -15.48 24.31
N THR A 570 30.51 -16.63 23.64
CA THR A 570 29.81 -17.88 23.96
C THR A 570 30.71 -18.95 24.54
N GLN A 571 31.96 -18.62 24.91
CA GLN A 571 32.91 -19.59 25.49
C GLN A 571 32.38 -20.31 26.74
N ASN A 572 31.49 -19.66 27.51
CA ASN A 572 30.88 -20.21 28.71
C ASN A 572 29.53 -20.91 28.43
N SER A 573 29.03 -20.89 27.19
CA SER A 573 27.81 -21.58 26.78
C SER A 573 28.02 -23.09 26.58
N SER A 574 26.94 -23.88 26.64
CA SER A 574 26.98 -25.29 26.24
C SER A 574 27.30 -25.48 24.75
N THR A 575 27.09 -24.45 23.94
CA THR A 575 27.42 -24.39 22.51
C THR A 575 28.19 -23.09 22.26
N ALA A 576 29.51 -23.17 22.12
CA ALA A 576 30.35 -22.02 21.81
C ALA A 576 30.37 -21.78 20.29
N SER A 577 29.35 -21.10 19.76
CA SER A 577 29.27 -20.75 18.33
C SER A 577 28.78 -19.32 18.08
N ARG A 578 29.10 -18.76 16.91
CA ARG A 578 28.63 -17.43 16.47
C ARG A 578 27.11 -17.38 16.35
N LEU A 579 26.49 -18.46 15.89
CA LEU A 579 25.02 -18.59 15.84
C LEU A 579 24.39 -18.48 17.23
N GLU A 580 25.05 -19.03 18.25
CA GLU A 580 24.57 -18.90 19.64
C GLU A 580 24.68 -17.45 20.12
N ALA A 581 25.75 -16.72 19.74
CA ALA A 581 25.92 -15.31 20.06
C ALA A 581 24.84 -14.46 19.36
N GLN A 582 24.69 -14.62 18.04
CA GLN A 582 23.68 -13.95 17.23
C GLN A 582 22.28 -14.09 17.82
N ASN A 583 21.87 -15.31 18.17
CA ASN A 583 20.52 -15.56 18.65
C ASN A 583 20.26 -14.88 20.01
N ARG A 584 21.28 -14.76 20.87
CA ARG A 584 21.19 -14.00 22.12
C ARG A 584 21.10 -12.51 21.88
N ILE A 585 21.91 -11.98 20.97
CA ILE A 585 21.91 -10.57 20.56
C ILE A 585 20.55 -10.19 19.98
N ALA A 586 20.04 -10.97 19.04
CA ALA A 586 18.75 -10.74 18.40
C ALA A 586 17.59 -10.83 19.39
N PHE A 587 17.67 -11.76 20.35
CA PHE A 587 16.67 -11.85 21.42
C PHE A 587 16.74 -10.68 22.40
N TYR A 588 17.94 -10.19 22.73
CA TYR A 588 18.11 -8.98 23.52
C TYR A 588 17.56 -7.74 22.80
N ALA A 589 17.76 -7.62 21.48
CA ALA A 589 17.15 -6.58 20.67
C ALA A 589 15.61 -6.66 20.64
N PHE A 590 15.06 -7.88 20.64
CA PHE A 590 13.63 -8.12 20.82
C PHE A 590 13.12 -7.63 22.17
N GLU A 591 13.82 -7.90 23.28
CA GLU A 591 13.44 -7.38 24.59
C GLU A 591 13.47 -5.84 24.63
N GLN A 592 14.47 -5.21 24.02
CA GLN A 592 14.55 -3.74 23.94
C GLN A 592 13.39 -3.13 23.13
N ALA A 593 13.07 -3.68 21.96
CA ALA A 593 11.96 -3.18 21.14
C ALA A 593 10.61 -3.41 21.83
N ALA A 594 10.44 -4.57 22.48
CA ALA A 594 9.26 -4.86 23.28
C ALA A 594 9.11 -3.92 24.48
N GLU A 595 10.21 -3.59 25.17
CA GLU A 595 10.19 -2.62 26.26
C GLU A 595 9.76 -1.23 25.80
N ARG A 596 10.25 -0.77 24.63
CA ARG A 596 9.87 0.54 24.05
C ARG A 596 8.38 0.62 23.73
N ALA A 597 7.81 -0.48 23.25
CA ALA A 597 6.38 -0.60 23.01
C ALA A 597 5.55 -0.80 24.29
N GLY A 598 6.16 -0.97 25.47
CA GLY A 598 5.44 -1.11 26.75
C GLY A 598 5.22 -2.55 27.22
N TYR A 599 5.85 -3.53 26.58
CA TYR A 599 5.69 -4.93 26.96
C TYR A 599 6.68 -5.39 28.02
N GLY A 600 6.34 -6.50 28.68
CA GLY A 600 7.22 -7.29 29.53
C GLY A 600 6.79 -8.75 29.61
N PHE A 601 7.46 -9.54 30.45
CA PHE A 601 7.13 -10.96 30.61
C PHE A 601 6.25 -11.22 31.83
N ARG A 602 5.36 -12.19 31.67
CA ARG A 602 4.63 -12.81 32.78
C ARG A 602 4.75 -14.32 32.69
N ARG A 603 4.89 -14.98 33.83
CA ARG A 603 4.87 -16.45 33.88
C ARG A 603 3.43 -16.94 33.75
N LYS A 604 3.18 -17.93 32.89
CA LYS A 604 1.85 -18.53 32.70
C LYS A 604 1.29 -19.07 34.02
N GLY A 605 0.12 -18.57 34.41
CA GLY A 605 -0.56 -18.91 35.66
C GLY A 605 -0.03 -18.17 36.90
N ASP A 606 0.78 -17.12 36.70
CA ASP A 606 1.18 -16.13 37.69
C ASP A 606 0.65 -14.75 37.24
N ASP A 607 0.41 -13.84 38.19
CA ASP A 607 -0.04 -12.47 37.93
C ASP A 607 1.14 -11.47 37.96
N ALA A 608 2.33 -11.92 38.37
CA ALA A 608 3.51 -11.06 38.50
C ALA A 608 4.10 -10.68 37.12
N PHE A 609 3.98 -9.39 36.79
CA PHE A 609 4.71 -8.73 35.70
C PHE A 609 6.21 -8.66 35.99
N GLN A 610 7.03 -8.86 34.97
CA GLN A 610 8.48 -8.71 35.01
C GLN A 610 8.90 -7.82 33.84
N SER A 611 9.45 -6.66 34.14
CA SER A 611 10.08 -5.81 33.13
C SER A 611 11.32 -6.49 32.58
N PHE A 612 11.69 -6.12 31.36
CA PHE A 612 13.03 -6.37 30.85
C PHE A 612 14.05 -5.57 31.70
N GLY A 613 15.28 -6.06 31.80
CA GLY A 613 16.30 -5.47 32.70
C GLY A 613 17.37 -6.46 33.12
N ASP A 614 18.20 -6.10 34.10
CA ASP A 614 19.41 -6.82 34.51
C ASP A 614 19.21 -8.33 34.68
N ALA A 615 18.09 -8.76 35.28
CA ALA A 615 17.79 -10.17 35.49
C ALA A 615 17.54 -10.94 34.19
N SER A 616 16.89 -10.30 33.20
CA SER A 616 16.67 -10.88 31.87
C SER A 616 17.98 -10.93 31.10
N THR A 617 18.74 -9.82 31.12
CA THR A 617 20.07 -9.72 30.54
C THR A 617 21.02 -10.79 31.09
N ASP A 618 21.04 -10.97 32.41
CA ASP A 618 21.78 -12.04 33.08
C ASP A 618 21.33 -13.42 32.61
N ALA A 619 20.03 -13.62 32.39
CA ALA A 619 19.52 -14.88 31.87
C ALA A 619 20.03 -15.14 30.44
N ILE A 620 20.01 -14.13 29.57
CA ILE A 620 20.53 -14.19 28.19
C ILE A 620 22.02 -14.50 28.17
N LEU A 621 22.81 -13.87 29.05
CA LEU A 621 24.25 -14.08 29.17
C LEU A 621 24.60 -15.48 29.70
N ASN A 622 23.85 -15.98 30.68
CA ASN A 622 24.24 -17.18 31.43
C ASN A 622 23.58 -18.48 30.95
N ASN A 623 22.57 -18.44 30.08
CA ASN A 623 21.86 -19.63 29.61
C ASN A 623 22.01 -19.83 28.10
N SER A 624 21.96 -21.09 27.65
CA SER A 624 21.93 -21.38 26.22
C SER A 624 20.61 -20.93 25.58
N THR A 625 20.64 -20.56 24.31
CA THR A 625 19.44 -20.19 23.51
C THR A 625 18.34 -21.26 23.59
N SER A 626 18.71 -22.53 23.51
CA SER A 626 17.81 -23.68 23.69
C SER A 626 17.20 -23.78 25.09
N SER A 627 17.93 -23.40 26.14
CA SER A 627 17.43 -23.37 27.52
C SER A 627 16.50 -22.17 27.74
N LEU A 628 16.84 -21.02 27.14
CA LEU A 628 16.00 -19.81 27.14
C LEU A 628 14.67 -20.09 26.43
N ALA A 629 14.69 -20.59 25.20
CA ALA A 629 13.49 -20.95 24.44
C ALA A 629 12.59 -21.93 25.22
N LYS A 630 13.19 -22.96 25.85
CA LYS A 630 12.43 -23.90 26.69
C LYS A 630 11.81 -23.24 27.92
N THR A 631 12.51 -22.28 28.53
CA THR A 631 12.03 -21.53 29.69
C THR A 631 10.89 -20.59 29.28
N LEU A 632 11.04 -19.86 28.17
CA LEU A 632 10.07 -18.90 27.64
C LEU A 632 8.73 -19.53 27.26
N ARG A 633 8.67 -20.84 27.00
CA ARG A 633 7.39 -21.57 26.88
C ARG A 633 6.48 -21.43 28.10
N GLN A 634 7.07 -21.20 29.27
CA GLN A 634 6.36 -20.97 30.54
C GLN A 634 5.98 -19.50 30.74
N TYR A 635 6.36 -18.61 29.84
CA TYR A 635 6.11 -17.18 29.89
C TYR A 635 5.24 -16.77 28.70
N GLU A 636 4.68 -15.58 28.82
CA GLU A 636 3.93 -14.87 27.81
C GLU A 636 4.30 -13.39 27.86
N LEU A 637 4.24 -12.74 26.71
CA LEU A 637 4.43 -11.30 26.61
C LEU A 637 3.11 -10.64 27.01
N VAL A 638 3.18 -9.62 27.85
CA VAL A 638 2.02 -8.88 28.34
C VAL A 638 2.34 -7.40 28.39
N ASP A 639 1.29 -6.60 28.22
CA ASP A 639 1.31 -5.17 28.52
C ASP A 639 1.71 -4.91 29.98
N ASN A 640 2.48 -3.85 30.23
CA ASN A 640 2.94 -3.48 31.55
C ASN A 640 1.80 -2.91 32.40
N PRO A 641 1.32 -3.63 33.42
CA PRO A 641 0.16 -3.17 34.20
C PRO A 641 0.50 -2.01 35.16
N ASN A 642 1.75 -1.51 35.20
CA ASN A 642 2.22 -0.54 36.19
C ASN A 642 2.53 0.84 35.62
N ASP A 643 2.51 1.04 34.30
CA ASP A 643 2.79 2.35 33.68
C ASP A 643 1.53 3.16 33.39
N GLY A 644 0.35 2.56 33.55
CA GLY A 644 -0.92 3.21 33.25
C GLY A 644 -1.05 3.56 31.76
N ARG A 645 -0.35 2.81 30.89
CA ARG A 645 -0.35 2.95 29.44
C ARG A 645 -0.70 1.62 28.77
N GLN A 646 -1.17 1.69 27.54
CA GLN A 646 -1.44 0.51 26.71
C GLN A 646 -0.21 0.31 25.85
N ALA A 647 0.25 -0.92 25.73
CA ALA A 647 1.39 -1.21 24.87
C ALA A 647 1.05 -0.87 23.41
N GLY A 648 1.99 -0.20 22.73
CA GLY A 648 1.92 0.05 21.28
C GLY A 648 2.18 -1.22 20.48
N ASP A 649 1.94 -1.18 19.17
CA ASP A 649 2.17 -2.33 18.32
C ASP A 649 3.68 -2.60 18.17
N LEU A 650 4.07 -3.86 18.36
CA LEU A 650 5.43 -4.34 18.13
C LEU A 650 5.50 -5.14 16.83
N ILE A 651 6.13 -4.56 15.82
CA ILE A 651 6.36 -5.18 14.51
C ILE A 651 7.75 -5.78 14.50
N VAL A 652 7.87 -7.10 14.28
CA VAL A 652 9.15 -7.81 14.21
C VAL A 652 9.35 -8.40 12.84
N ASN A 653 10.30 -7.84 12.10
CA ASN A 653 10.77 -8.33 10.82
C ASN A 653 12.08 -9.08 11.01
N GLN A 654 12.13 -10.35 10.60
CA GLN A 654 13.31 -11.19 10.68
C GLN A 654 13.77 -11.56 9.27
N ILE A 655 14.84 -10.94 8.80
CA ILE A 655 15.51 -11.25 7.55
C ILE A 655 16.68 -12.20 7.86
N THR A 656 16.64 -13.41 7.31
CA THR A 656 17.74 -14.36 7.45
C THR A 656 18.45 -14.55 6.13
N PHE A 657 19.78 -14.62 6.15
CA PHE A 657 20.57 -14.88 4.95
C PHE A 657 21.56 -16.02 5.16
N GLY A 658 21.67 -16.90 4.19
CA GLY A 658 22.46 -18.13 4.27
C GLY A 658 22.68 -18.73 2.89
N TYR A 659 21.92 -19.77 2.51
CA TYR A 659 21.89 -20.19 1.09
C TYR A 659 20.92 -19.38 0.23
N VAL A 660 19.98 -18.69 0.87
CA VAL A 660 18.97 -17.82 0.29
C VAL A 660 18.71 -16.72 1.31
N VAL A 661 18.07 -15.64 0.87
CA VAL A 661 17.51 -14.61 1.76
C VAL A 661 16.06 -14.99 2.06
N ASP A 662 15.66 -15.01 3.32
CA ASP A 662 14.28 -15.30 3.73
C ASP A 662 13.79 -14.22 4.70
N ALA A 663 12.47 -14.05 4.79
CA ALA A 663 11.86 -13.04 5.64
C ALA A 663 10.60 -13.55 6.33
N ASP A 664 10.49 -13.23 7.62
CA ASP A 664 9.29 -13.42 8.42
C ASP A 664 8.88 -12.09 9.06
N GLU A 665 7.61 -11.72 8.94
CA GLU A 665 7.03 -10.59 9.65
C GLU A 665 6.11 -11.11 10.77
N SER A 666 6.02 -10.39 11.88
CA SER A 666 5.09 -10.69 12.96
C SER A 666 4.68 -9.40 13.65
N VAL A 667 3.38 -9.22 13.84
CA VAL A 667 2.82 -8.06 14.56
C VAL A 667 2.27 -8.55 15.89
N ILE A 668 2.63 -7.84 16.96
CA ILE A 668 2.09 -8.00 18.31
C ILE A 668 1.32 -6.72 18.61
N SER A 669 0.02 -6.86 18.86
CA SER A 669 -0.85 -5.74 19.26
C SER A 669 -1.44 -6.04 20.64
N SER A 670 -1.74 -4.99 21.41
CA SER A 670 -2.49 -5.09 22.67
C SER A 670 -3.93 -4.67 22.44
N ASP A 671 -4.91 -5.52 22.76
CA ASP A 671 -6.35 -5.27 22.60
C ASP A 671 -7.04 -4.77 23.90
N GLY A 672 -6.25 -4.21 24.84
CA GLY A 672 -6.70 -3.49 26.05
C GLY A 672 -5.73 -3.58 27.23
N ILE A 673 -5.95 -2.84 28.33
CA ILE A 673 -5.13 -3.00 29.55
C ILE A 673 -5.33 -4.39 30.15
N GLY A 674 -4.20 -5.03 30.41
CA GLY A 674 -4.11 -6.11 31.37
C GLY A 674 -4.38 -7.49 30.79
N THR A 675 -3.36 -8.33 30.93
CA THR A 675 -3.44 -9.79 31.02
C THR A 675 -3.85 -10.59 29.79
N VAL A 676 -4.20 -9.98 28.65
CA VAL A 676 -4.41 -10.71 27.39
C VAL A 676 -3.03 -11.21 26.90
N PRO A 677 -2.79 -12.54 26.87
CA PRO A 677 -1.52 -13.07 26.43
C PRO A 677 -1.34 -12.87 24.93
N VAL A 678 -0.27 -12.19 24.53
CA VAL A 678 0.08 -12.05 23.11
C VAL A 678 1.13 -13.10 22.71
N GLN A 679 1.18 -13.50 21.44
CA GLN A 679 2.04 -14.62 20.96
C GLN A 679 3.55 -14.29 20.90
N GLY A 680 4.13 -13.62 21.90
CA GLY A 680 5.56 -13.30 21.95
C GLY A 680 6.48 -14.53 22.08
N SER A 681 6.01 -15.63 22.67
CA SER A 681 6.84 -16.84 22.83
C SER A 681 7.19 -17.52 21.50
N ALA A 682 6.32 -17.40 20.48
CA ALA A 682 6.59 -17.97 19.16
C ALA A 682 7.70 -17.20 18.43
N ILE A 683 7.65 -15.86 18.50
CA ILE A 683 8.68 -14.97 17.95
C ILE A 683 10.02 -15.19 18.66
N ALA A 684 10.00 -15.22 20.00
CA ALA A 684 11.20 -15.50 20.79
C ALA A 684 11.81 -16.88 20.48
N GLU A 685 10.98 -17.92 20.31
CA GLU A 685 11.48 -19.24 19.87
C GLU A 685 12.07 -19.20 18.47
N ARG A 686 11.46 -18.48 17.52
CA ARG A 686 11.96 -18.32 16.15
C ARG A 686 13.34 -17.64 16.14
N ILE A 687 13.53 -16.60 16.95
CA ILE A 687 14.80 -15.88 17.09
C ILE A 687 15.87 -16.76 17.78
N LEU A 688 15.51 -17.43 18.89
CA LEU A 688 16.47 -18.20 19.69
C LEU A 688 16.88 -19.53 19.03
N LEU A 689 16.01 -20.11 18.22
CA LEU A 689 16.20 -21.45 17.64
C LEU A 689 16.47 -21.42 16.13
N THR A 690 16.92 -20.29 15.58
CA THR A 690 17.43 -20.25 14.20
C THR A 690 18.51 -21.31 13.99
N THR A 691 18.61 -21.80 12.76
CA THR A 691 19.52 -22.87 12.40
C THR A 691 20.10 -22.64 11.02
N THR A 692 21.24 -23.28 10.77
CA THR A 692 21.96 -23.13 9.51
C THR A 692 21.35 -23.97 8.38
N PRO A 693 21.44 -23.52 7.11
CA PRO A 693 20.92 -24.22 5.93
C PRO A 693 21.36 -25.68 5.80
N ASN A 694 22.59 -26.04 6.19
CA ASN A 694 23.03 -27.45 6.19
C ASN A 694 22.25 -28.35 7.17
N ARG A 695 21.52 -27.79 8.15
CA ARG A 695 20.60 -28.54 9.02
C ARG A 695 19.17 -28.54 8.49
N ILE A 696 18.75 -27.44 7.87
CA ILE A 696 17.41 -27.30 7.28
C ILE A 696 17.30 -28.21 6.04
N TYR A 697 18.30 -28.14 5.16
CA TYR A 697 18.30 -28.80 3.85
C TYR A 697 19.26 -30.00 3.79
N GLY A 698 20.27 -30.09 4.66
CA GLY A 698 21.29 -31.14 4.53
C GLY A 698 22.06 -31.08 3.21
N ASP A 699 22.43 -32.25 2.68
CA ASP A 699 23.06 -32.42 1.37
C ASP A 699 22.02 -32.60 0.24
N LYS A 700 20.72 -32.48 0.52
CA LYS A 700 19.62 -32.78 -0.43
C LYS A 700 18.45 -31.80 -0.28
N ILE A 701 18.10 -31.12 -1.35
CA ILE A 701 16.95 -30.21 -1.43
C ILE A 701 15.64 -30.89 -1.90
N GLU A 702 15.65 -32.22 -2.05
CA GLU A 702 14.52 -32.97 -2.62
C GLU A 702 13.26 -32.79 -1.77
N GLY A 703 12.19 -32.25 -2.37
CA GLY A 703 10.93 -31.95 -1.68
C GLY A 703 10.91 -30.64 -0.90
N ASN A 704 11.91 -29.77 -1.07
CA ASN A 704 11.91 -28.45 -0.45
C ASN A 704 11.08 -27.45 -1.27
N ALA A 705 9.98 -26.95 -0.68
CA ALA A 705 9.06 -26.03 -1.35
C ALA A 705 9.75 -24.71 -1.76
N THR A 706 10.55 -24.10 -0.88
CA THR A 706 11.29 -22.85 -1.15
C THR A 706 12.22 -22.98 -2.37
N TRP A 707 12.90 -24.12 -2.50
CA TRP A 707 13.82 -24.38 -3.63
C TRP A 707 13.08 -24.54 -4.96
N VAL A 708 11.91 -25.19 -4.93
CA VAL A 708 11.05 -25.38 -6.11
C VAL A 708 10.40 -24.06 -6.52
N GLU A 709 9.84 -23.34 -5.56
CA GLU A 709 9.20 -22.04 -5.74
C GLU A 709 10.16 -21.02 -6.35
N ARG A 710 11.39 -20.95 -5.82
CA ARG A 710 12.42 -20.01 -6.28
C ARG A 710 13.25 -20.52 -7.46
N ASN A 711 12.86 -21.65 -8.07
CA ASN A 711 13.51 -22.26 -9.23
C ASN A 711 15.05 -22.41 -9.08
N LEU A 712 15.50 -22.79 -7.88
CA LEU A 712 16.93 -22.81 -7.54
C LEU A 712 17.61 -24.11 -8.03
N PRO A 713 18.89 -24.06 -8.45
CA PRO A 713 19.60 -25.25 -8.94
C PRO A 713 19.76 -26.35 -7.88
N GLU A 714 19.82 -27.61 -8.34
CA GLU A 714 20.21 -28.73 -7.49
C GLU A 714 21.66 -28.57 -6.98
N PRO A 715 21.91 -28.73 -5.67
CA PRO A 715 23.25 -28.70 -5.12
C PRO A 715 24.14 -29.76 -5.73
N GLN A 716 25.31 -29.34 -6.20
CA GLN A 716 26.36 -30.19 -6.72
C GLN A 716 27.42 -30.46 -5.64
N ALA A 717 28.40 -31.32 -5.95
CA ALA A 717 29.47 -31.69 -5.02
C ALA A 717 30.33 -30.51 -4.52
N LYS A 718 30.26 -29.35 -5.20
CA LYS A 718 30.92 -28.10 -4.79
C LYS A 718 30.10 -27.29 -3.77
N ASP A 719 28.81 -27.57 -3.68
CA ASP A 719 27.87 -26.88 -2.79
C ASP A 719 27.83 -27.54 -1.40
N LEU A 720 28.27 -28.80 -1.28
CA LEU A 720 28.21 -29.55 -0.03
C LEU A 720 29.20 -29.03 1.02
N PHE A 721 28.70 -28.70 2.22
CA PHE A 721 29.53 -28.35 3.37
C PHE A 721 30.41 -29.54 3.79
N LYS A 722 31.74 -29.37 3.77
CA LYS A 722 32.70 -30.44 4.12
C LYS A 722 33.13 -30.44 5.58
N GLY A 723 32.15 -30.51 6.49
CA GLY A 723 32.32 -31.11 7.82
C GLY A 723 33.18 -30.37 8.86
N LYS A 724 33.08 -30.89 10.09
CA LYS A 724 33.61 -30.30 11.35
C LYS A 724 35.12 -30.01 11.28
N GLY A 725 35.51 -28.76 11.53
CA GLY A 725 36.91 -28.33 11.60
C GLY A 725 37.54 -27.91 10.27
N THR A 726 36.73 -27.69 9.23
CA THR A 726 37.19 -26.96 8.04
C THR A 726 36.90 -25.47 8.24
N GLU A 727 37.92 -24.64 8.10
CA GLU A 727 37.75 -23.19 8.00
C GLU A 727 36.80 -22.91 6.83
N ALA A 728 35.71 -22.17 7.07
CA ALA A 728 34.83 -21.72 6.00
C ALA A 728 35.72 -21.01 4.96
N SER A 729 35.84 -21.61 3.78
CA SER A 729 36.94 -21.31 2.86
C SER A 729 36.64 -20.08 2.00
N ASN A 730 36.40 -18.93 2.61
CA ASN A 730 36.35 -17.60 1.99
C ASN A 730 35.96 -16.52 3.01
N LEU A 731 36.69 -15.41 3.05
CA LEU A 731 36.27 -14.19 3.74
C LEU A 731 35.44 -13.34 2.77
N TYR A 732 34.25 -13.81 2.40
CA TYR A 732 33.42 -13.20 1.36
C TYR A 732 32.11 -12.72 1.97
N SER A 733 31.88 -11.41 1.98
CA SER A 733 30.59 -10.82 2.30
C SER A 733 29.80 -10.72 1.00
N GLY A 734 28.91 -11.69 0.79
CA GLY A 734 28.42 -12.08 -0.52
C GLY A 734 27.03 -11.59 -0.89
N THR A 735 26.53 -12.17 -1.98
CA THR A 735 25.27 -11.85 -2.65
C THR A 735 24.07 -11.94 -1.71
N GLU A 736 24.09 -12.84 -0.74
CA GLU A 736 22.97 -13.06 0.18
C GLU A 736 22.93 -11.97 1.27
N MET A 737 24.10 -11.50 1.70
CA MET A 737 24.16 -10.32 2.56
C MET A 737 23.74 -9.08 1.77
N LEU A 738 24.14 -8.97 0.50
CA LEU A 738 23.70 -7.90 -0.38
C LEU A 738 22.16 -7.92 -0.55
N GLY A 739 21.57 -9.08 -0.80
CA GLY A 739 20.13 -9.24 -0.92
C GLY A 739 19.37 -9.03 0.39
N ALA A 740 19.98 -9.31 1.55
CA ALA A 740 19.40 -8.93 2.84
C ALA A 740 19.40 -7.41 3.07
N LEU A 741 20.45 -6.71 2.62
CA LEU A 741 20.54 -5.25 2.69
C LEU A 741 19.60 -4.57 1.70
N ASP A 742 19.46 -5.13 0.50
CA ASP A 742 18.50 -4.68 -0.51
C ASP A 742 17.06 -4.90 -0.03
N GLY A 743 16.76 -6.10 0.49
CA GLY A 743 15.46 -6.38 1.11
C GLY A 743 15.13 -5.49 2.30
N LEU A 744 16.13 -5.14 3.13
CA LEU A 744 15.97 -4.13 4.18
C LEU A 744 15.58 -2.77 3.56
N GLN A 745 16.30 -2.29 2.56
CA GLN A 745 15.98 -1.02 1.90
C GLN A 745 14.55 -1.04 1.32
N THR A 746 14.15 -2.10 0.63
CA THR A 746 12.79 -2.26 0.10
C THR A 746 11.73 -2.23 1.20
N LEU A 747 11.98 -2.91 2.33
CA LEU A 747 11.06 -2.93 3.46
C LEU A 747 10.88 -1.52 4.04
N LEU A 748 11.98 -0.81 4.30
CA LEU A 748 11.94 0.56 4.82
C LEU A 748 11.26 1.53 3.84
N GLU A 749 11.54 1.38 2.55
CA GLU A 749 10.94 2.24 1.51
C GLU A 749 9.45 2.00 1.32
N ARG A 750 8.98 0.75 1.47
CA ARG A 750 7.56 0.44 1.45
C ARG A 750 6.81 1.14 2.59
N ARG A 751 7.41 1.22 3.78
CA ARG A 751 6.84 1.95 4.92
C ARG A 751 6.72 3.45 4.62
N LEU A 752 7.78 4.05 4.07
CA LEU A 752 7.76 5.44 3.62
C LEU A 752 6.66 5.74 2.59
N ARG A 753 6.43 4.84 1.62
CA ARG A 753 5.46 5.06 0.53
C ARG A 753 4.00 4.98 0.98
N ARG A 754 3.69 4.16 1.99
CA ARG A 754 2.31 4.01 2.48
C ARG A 754 1.87 5.16 3.38
N GLY A 755 2.80 5.93 3.93
CA GLY A 755 2.51 6.95 4.93
C GLY A 755 2.18 6.36 6.31
N ASP A 756 2.51 5.08 6.53
CA ASP A 756 2.21 4.31 7.74
C ASP A 756 3.27 4.54 8.85
N ILE A 757 3.90 5.72 8.91
CA ILE A 757 4.93 6.04 9.91
C ILE A 757 4.34 7.08 10.88
N ASP A 758 4.03 6.65 12.11
CA ASP A 758 3.69 7.58 13.19
C ASP A 758 4.96 8.36 13.58
N PRO A 759 4.96 9.70 13.63
CA PRO A 759 6.13 10.47 14.02
C PRO A 759 6.71 10.13 15.42
N ASN A 760 5.93 9.47 16.28
CA ASN A 760 6.31 9.02 17.63
C ASN A 760 6.80 7.57 17.68
N GLU A 761 6.62 6.75 16.64
CA GLU A 761 7.07 5.34 16.67
C GLU A 761 8.60 5.23 16.76
N SER A 762 9.11 4.03 16.96
CA SER A 762 10.55 3.76 16.85
C SER A 762 10.86 2.61 15.90
N THR A 763 12.00 2.67 15.22
CA THR A 763 12.54 1.63 14.35
C THR A 763 13.95 1.26 14.78
N PHE A 764 14.16 -0.03 15.07
CA PHE A 764 15.44 -0.59 15.47
C PHE A 764 15.89 -1.65 14.46
N VAL A 765 17.05 -1.43 13.83
CA VAL A 765 17.65 -2.35 12.87
C VAL A 765 18.88 -3.00 13.50
N VAL A 766 18.90 -4.33 13.62
CA VAL A 766 20.05 -5.06 14.17
C VAL A 766 20.57 -6.05 13.16
N MET A 767 21.79 -5.83 12.69
CA MET A 767 22.50 -6.71 11.77
C MET A 767 23.57 -7.52 12.50
N THR A 768 23.56 -8.83 12.30
CA THR A 768 24.53 -9.77 12.88
C THR A 768 25.13 -10.64 11.79
N THR A 769 26.45 -10.71 11.71
CA THR A 769 27.15 -11.56 10.73
C THR A 769 28.58 -11.85 11.15
N ASP A 770 29.14 -12.97 10.71
CA ASP A 770 30.59 -13.19 10.78
C ASP A 770 31.36 -12.58 9.60
N GLY A 771 30.64 -11.95 8.66
CA GLY A 771 31.16 -11.37 7.43
C GLY A 771 31.46 -12.40 6.34
N ARG A 772 31.09 -13.67 6.57
CA ARG A 772 31.32 -14.81 5.68
C ARG A 772 30.05 -15.64 5.46
N PRO A 773 28.97 -15.03 4.94
CA PRO A 773 27.86 -15.81 4.43
C PRO A 773 28.36 -16.92 3.48
N GLU A 774 27.59 -18.01 3.41
CA GLU A 774 28.05 -19.23 2.75
C GLU A 774 28.26 -18.99 1.25
N ARG A 775 28.96 -19.88 0.55
CA ARG A 775 29.12 -19.74 -0.90
C ARG A 775 28.81 -21.05 -1.61
N ARG A 776 27.67 -21.08 -2.30
CA ARG A 776 27.36 -22.01 -3.37
C ARG A 776 28.17 -21.73 -4.63
N SER A 777 28.30 -22.73 -5.48
CA SER A 777 29.02 -22.64 -6.73
C SER A 777 28.19 -22.02 -7.84
N TRP A 778 26.87 -22.16 -7.84
CA TRP A 778 26.03 -21.67 -8.95
C TRP A 778 25.82 -20.15 -8.95
N TRP A 779 26.07 -19.45 -7.84
CA TRP A 779 26.08 -17.98 -7.78
C TRP A 779 27.48 -17.36 -7.82
N ASP A 780 28.54 -18.16 -7.97
CA ASP A 780 29.92 -17.65 -7.98
C ASP A 780 30.27 -17.19 -9.38
N ASN A 781 30.20 -15.89 -9.65
CA ASN A 781 30.51 -15.39 -10.99
C ASN A 781 32.00 -15.26 -11.33
N ARG A 782 32.91 -15.65 -10.43
CA ARG A 782 34.34 -15.61 -10.75
C ARG A 782 34.65 -16.70 -11.76
N LYS A 783 35.40 -16.33 -12.79
CA LYS A 783 35.78 -17.20 -13.89
C LYS A 783 36.27 -18.59 -13.43
N GLY A 784 35.52 -19.63 -13.79
CA GLY A 784 35.83 -21.04 -13.49
C GLY A 784 35.51 -21.48 -12.05
N LYS A 785 34.83 -20.65 -11.27
CA LYS A 785 34.41 -20.95 -9.90
C LYS A 785 32.90 -21.17 -9.77
N GLY A 786 32.11 -20.62 -10.69
CA GLY A 786 30.65 -20.82 -10.73
C GLY A 786 29.95 -20.25 -11.96
N ASP A 787 28.63 -20.13 -11.85
CA ASP A 787 27.70 -19.87 -12.96
C ASP A 787 27.01 -18.48 -12.88
N GLY A 788 27.27 -17.68 -11.85
CA GLY A 788 26.79 -16.28 -11.74
C GLY A 788 25.27 -16.08 -11.57
N LEU A 789 24.51 -17.14 -11.28
CA LEU A 789 23.05 -17.06 -11.25
C LEU A 789 22.53 -16.03 -10.23
N ALA A 790 21.60 -15.20 -10.69
CA ALA A 790 20.86 -14.27 -9.85
C ALA A 790 20.01 -15.03 -8.82
N ILE A 791 19.88 -14.46 -7.62
CA ILE A 791 19.17 -15.06 -6.50
C ILE A 791 17.85 -14.33 -6.29
N PRO A 792 16.70 -14.97 -6.51
CA PRO A 792 15.41 -14.38 -6.18
C PRO A 792 15.29 -14.18 -4.66
N ILE A 793 14.88 -12.98 -4.26
CA ILE A 793 14.46 -12.67 -2.89
C ILE A 793 12.93 -12.83 -2.76
N PRO A 794 12.38 -13.01 -1.55
CA PRO A 794 10.94 -13.08 -1.35
C PRO A 794 10.22 -11.81 -1.85
N ASP A 795 8.97 -11.94 -2.33
CA ASP A 795 8.12 -10.80 -2.70
C ASP A 795 7.93 -9.80 -1.54
N SER A 796 7.90 -10.31 -0.30
CA SER A 796 7.87 -9.48 0.91
C SER A 796 9.08 -8.55 1.03
N LEU A 797 10.20 -8.85 0.37
CA LEU A 797 11.41 -8.05 0.28
C LEU A 797 11.63 -7.39 -1.10
N GLY A 798 10.66 -7.47 -2.01
CA GLY A 798 10.73 -6.83 -3.34
C GLY A 798 10.62 -7.81 -4.51
N GLY A 799 10.91 -9.10 -4.32
CA GLY A 799 10.80 -10.14 -5.35
C GLY A 799 11.92 -10.15 -6.40
N ASP A 800 12.64 -9.03 -6.56
CA ASP A 800 13.68 -8.88 -7.57
C ASP A 800 14.90 -9.78 -7.31
N ALA A 801 15.41 -10.39 -8.37
CA ALA A 801 16.57 -11.25 -8.27
C ALA A 801 17.86 -10.42 -8.14
N ILE A 802 18.67 -10.73 -7.13
CA ILE A 802 19.94 -10.04 -6.89
C ILE A 802 21.05 -10.74 -7.65
N THR A 803 21.79 -10.00 -8.48
CA THR A 803 22.92 -10.52 -9.24
C THR A 803 24.12 -10.84 -8.35
N ALA A 804 24.92 -11.83 -8.75
CA ALA A 804 26.05 -12.29 -7.97
C ALA A 804 27.11 -11.21 -7.74
N SER A 805 27.19 -10.60 -6.55
CA SER A 805 28.19 -9.58 -6.23
C SER A 805 28.59 -9.62 -4.75
N GLY A 806 29.70 -8.98 -4.38
CA GLY A 806 30.11 -8.93 -2.98
C GLY A 806 31.46 -8.28 -2.71
N LEU A 807 31.92 -8.46 -1.47
CA LEU A 807 33.23 -8.05 -0.98
C LEU A 807 34.07 -9.27 -0.64
N LEU A 808 35.27 -9.35 -1.21
CA LEU A 808 36.21 -10.42 -0.90
C LEU A 808 37.40 -9.87 -0.09
N TYR A 809 37.58 -10.41 1.10
CA TYR A 809 38.66 -10.11 2.00
C TYR A 809 39.75 -11.19 1.95
N ASP A 810 40.98 -10.79 2.25
CA ASP A 810 42.06 -11.69 2.64
C ASP A 810 42.19 -11.77 4.18
N SER A 811 43.03 -12.69 4.66
CA SER A 811 43.23 -12.90 6.10
C SER A 811 43.83 -11.69 6.83
N SER A 812 44.43 -10.74 6.11
CA SER A 812 44.94 -9.48 6.66
C SER A 812 43.89 -8.37 6.75
N GLY A 813 42.70 -8.61 6.17
CA GLY A 813 41.59 -7.66 6.05
C GLY A 813 41.73 -6.71 4.86
N ALA A 814 42.63 -6.99 3.90
CA ALA A 814 42.60 -6.29 2.62
C ALA A 814 41.40 -6.79 1.80
N TRP A 815 40.76 -5.89 1.06
CA TRP A 815 39.49 -6.16 0.41
C TRP A 815 39.53 -5.74 -1.06
N HIS A 816 38.62 -6.30 -1.85
CA HIS A 816 38.30 -5.87 -3.21
C HIS A 816 36.85 -6.25 -3.54
N TYR A 817 36.24 -5.49 -4.44
CA TYR A 817 34.92 -5.83 -4.95
C TYR A 817 34.97 -7.09 -5.81
N VAL A 818 33.93 -7.89 -5.69
CA VAL A 818 33.55 -8.89 -6.68
C VAL A 818 32.41 -8.25 -7.48
N PRO A 819 32.67 -7.75 -8.68
CA PRO A 819 31.62 -7.18 -9.51
C PRO A 819 30.60 -8.26 -9.89
N ASP A 820 29.44 -7.83 -10.35
CA ASP A 820 28.44 -8.71 -10.93
C ASP A 820 28.83 -9.25 -12.32
N ASP A 821 27.91 -9.99 -12.93
CA ASP A 821 28.12 -10.61 -14.25
C ASP A 821 28.35 -9.58 -15.37
N ASN A 822 27.90 -8.34 -15.15
CA ASN A 822 28.09 -7.21 -16.06
C ASN A 822 29.36 -6.41 -15.73
N GLY A 823 30.12 -6.79 -14.70
CA GLY A 823 31.32 -6.08 -14.27
C GLY A 823 31.05 -4.92 -13.31
N VAL A 824 29.82 -4.78 -12.81
CA VAL A 824 29.40 -3.67 -11.95
C VAL A 824 29.60 -4.01 -10.48
N ASN A 825 30.20 -3.08 -9.72
CA ASN A 825 30.29 -3.20 -8.27
C ASN A 825 28.93 -2.83 -7.64
N GLN A 826 28.13 -3.81 -7.25
CA GLN A 826 26.79 -3.56 -6.71
C GLN A 826 26.82 -3.04 -5.26
N TRP A 827 27.84 -3.43 -4.48
CA TRP A 827 27.92 -3.10 -3.05
C TRP A 827 27.87 -1.59 -2.74
N PRO A 828 28.60 -0.71 -3.43
CA PRO A 828 28.48 0.74 -3.25
C PRO A 828 27.09 1.29 -3.61
N LYS A 829 26.42 0.72 -4.62
CA LYS A 829 25.07 1.14 -5.03
C LYS A 829 24.05 0.80 -3.94
N THR A 830 24.06 -0.43 -3.43
CA THR A 830 23.18 -0.86 -2.32
C THR A 830 23.44 -0.05 -1.05
N ARG A 831 24.70 0.20 -0.70
CA ARG A 831 25.05 1.11 0.42
C ARG A 831 24.39 2.47 0.23
N ARG A 832 24.54 3.10 -0.93
CA ARG A 832 24.02 4.44 -1.20
C ARG A 832 22.49 4.48 -1.07
N ARG A 833 21.79 3.52 -1.70
CA ARG A 833 20.32 3.40 -1.63
C ARG A 833 19.83 3.22 -0.20
N LEU A 834 20.41 2.25 0.53
CA LEU A 834 20.01 1.96 1.91
C LEU A 834 20.18 3.15 2.85
N ASN A 835 21.32 3.84 2.80
CA ASN A 835 21.56 5.00 3.67
C ASN A 835 20.63 6.17 3.31
N ASN A 836 20.38 6.42 2.02
CA ASN A 836 19.39 7.43 1.61
C ASN A 836 17.98 7.10 2.11
N THR A 837 17.58 5.83 2.12
CA THR A 837 16.27 5.41 2.65
C THR A 837 16.20 5.60 4.17
N LEU A 838 17.27 5.28 4.90
CA LEU A 838 17.38 5.56 6.34
C LEU A 838 17.32 7.07 6.64
N ASP A 839 17.96 7.90 5.83
CA ASP A 839 17.89 9.36 5.95
C ASP A 839 16.46 9.88 5.77
N ARG A 840 15.74 9.38 4.75
CA ARG A 840 14.34 9.72 4.52
C ARG A 840 13.43 9.25 5.64
N MET A 841 13.66 8.07 6.22
CA MET A 841 12.91 7.64 7.41
C MET A 841 13.18 8.53 8.61
N ALA A 842 14.42 8.99 8.77
CA ALA A 842 14.78 9.90 9.83
C ALA A 842 14.02 11.24 9.72
N ASP A 843 13.70 11.71 8.51
CA ASP A 843 12.93 12.94 8.31
C ASP A 843 11.46 12.84 8.79
N GLU A 844 10.92 11.64 8.95
CA GLU A 844 9.53 11.41 9.42
C GLU A 844 9.42 11.38 10.96
N PHE A 845 10.52 11.16 11.69
CA PHE A 845 10.53 11.05 13.16
C PHE A 845 10.74 12.39 13.87
N ILE A 846 10.15 12.55 15.05
CA ILE A 846 10.28 13.76 15.88
C ILE A 846 11.70 13.91 16.45
N ASP A 847 12.27 12.83 16.98
CA ASP A 847 13.63 12.71 17.48
C ASP A 847 14.29 11.46 16.89
N PRO A 848 14.81 11.55 15.66
CA PRO A 848 15.39 10.42 14.94
C PRO A 848 16.59 9.81 15.66
N SER A 849 17.26 10.57 16.53
CA SER A 849 18.46 10.12 17.25
C SER A 849 18.17 8.99 18.25
N ILE A 850 16.93 8.91 18.74
CA ILE A 850 16.47 7.84 19.62
C ILE A 850 15.43 6.93 18.94
N GLN A 851 14.72 7.43 17.93
CA GLN A 851 13.67 6.68 17.26
C GLN A 851 14.19 5.80 16.12
N LEU A 852 15.25 6.20 15.39
CA LEU A 852 15.86 5.37 14.35
C LEU A 852 17.28 4.96 14.76
N GLN A 853 17.41 3.69 15.14
CA GLN A 853 18.67 3.12 15.61
C GLN A 853 19.09 1.94 14.74
N VAL A 854 20.36 1.92 14.35
CA VAL A 854 20.96 0.85 13.57
C VAL A 854 22.18 0.32 14.31
N GLU A 855 22.21 -1.00 14.53
CA GLU A 855 23.35 -1.69 15.12
C GLU A 855 23.89 -2.75 14.17
N ALA A 856 25.20 -2.73 13.91
CA ALA A 856 25.88 -3.76 13.13
C ALA A 856 26.90 -4.53 13.98
N ILE A 857 26.83 -5.86 13.99
CA ILE A 857 27.55 -6.69 14.95
C ILE A 857 28.32 -7.79 14.23
N GLY A 858 29.66 -7.72 14.35
CA GLY A 858 30.59 -8.67 13.74
C GLY A 858 30.99 -9.80 14.69
N LEU A 859 30.80 -11.06 14.28
CA LEU A 859 30.99 -12.25 15.13
C LEU A 859 32.17 -13.12 14.67
N GLY A 860 33.03 -13.58 15.59
CA GLY A 860 34.10 -14.53 15.31
C GLY A 860 35.49 -14.18 15.82
N ASP A 861 36.33 -15.22 15.92
CA ASP A 861 37.64 -15.20 16.59
C ASP A 861 38.68 -16.14 15.98
N ASP A 862 38.52 -16.57 14.73
CA ASP A 862 39.46 -17.51 14.10
C ASP A 862 40.90 -16.97 14.10
N GLU A 863 41.85 -17.79 14.55
CA GLU A 863 43.27 -17.43 14.59
C GLU A 863 43.79 -17.14 13.18
N GLY A 864 44.51 -16.01 13.03
CA GLY A 864 45.14 -15.64 11.76
C GLY A 864 44.25 -14.82 10.82
N VAL A 865 42.99 -14.53 11.19
CA VAL A 865 42.10 -13.63 10.45
C VAL A 865 41.98 -12.28 11.17
N ALA A 866 42.18 -11.19 10.43
CA ALA A 866 42.09 -9.83 10.96
C ALA A 866 40.64 -9.30 11.05
N TYR A 867 39.75 -10.00 11.76
CA TYR A 867 38.33 -9.64 11.89
C TYR A 867 38.07 -8.17 12.24
N ARG A 868 38.87 -7.61 13.15
CA ARG A 868 38.76 -6.20 13.51
C ARG A 868 38.88 -5.27 12.30
N ARG A 869 39.78 -5.58 11.35
CA ARG A 869 39.95 -4.78 10.12
C ARG A 869 38.79 -5.01 9.16
N ILE A 870 38.36 -6.26 9.01
CA ILE A 870 37.24 -6.64 8.15
C ILE A 870 35.97 -5.90 8.58
N TYR A 871 35.55 -6.01 9.84
CA TYR A 871 34.35 -5.34 10.33
C TYR A 871 34.44 -3.81 10.31
N THR A 872 35.63 -3.26 10.54
CA THR A 872 35.82 -1.80 10.38
C THR A 872 35.66 -1.39 8.93
N ASN A 873 36.03 -2.22 7.95
CA ASN A 873 35.75 -1.87 6.55
C ASN A 873 34.27 -2.12 6.22
N LEU A 874 33.77 -3.32 6.48
CA LEU A 874 32.41 -3.74 6.15
C LEU A 874 31.36 -2.76 6.70
N PHE A 875 31.38 -2.52 8.00
CA PHE A 875 30.32 -1.76 8.66
C PHE A 875 30.51 -0.24 8.54
N ASP A 876 31.72 0.29 8.74
CA ASP A 876 31.99 1.74 8.76
C ASP A 876 32.16 2.35 7.36
N ARG A 877 32.52 1.53 6.35
CA ARG A 877 32.86 2.03 5.01
C ARG A 877 32.07 1.40 3.89
N GLN A 878 31.41 0.27 4.11
CA GLN A 878 30.79 -0.48 3.02
C GLN A 878 29.28 -0.67 3.19
N THR A 879 28.72 -0.55 4.39
CA THR A 879 27.31 -0.89 4.63
C THR A 879 26.48 0.30 5.13
N PHE A 880 26.85 0.90 6.27
CA PHE A 880 26.10 1.99 6.87
C PHE A 880 26.96 3.23 7.00
N ASP A 881 26.34 4.40 6.87
CA ASP A 881 26.96 5.71 6.97
C ASP A 881 25.90 6.73 7.41
N ASN A 882 25.99 7.16 8.67
CA ASN A 882 25.12 8.20 9.25
C ASN A 882 25.87 9.52 9.46
N SER A 883 27.03 9.73 8.81
CA SER A 883 27.91 10.85 9.13
C SER A 883 27.31 12.24 8.89
N ASP A 884 26.32 12.34 8.00
CA ASP A 884 25.58 13.55 7.67
C ASP A 884 24.08 13.46 8.03
N SER A 885 23.70 12.51 8.90
CA SER A 885 22.30 12.12 9.15
C SER A 885 21.89 12.28 10.62
N SER A 886 20.57 12.25 10.89
CA SER A 886 20.00 12.44 12.24
C SER A 886 19.76 11.13 13.02
N TRP A 887 19.82 9.97 12.35
CA TRP A 887 19.67 8.65 12.96
C TRP A 887 20.95 8.12 13.60
N THR A 888 20.81 7.20 14.54
CA THR A 888 21.93 6.68 15.32
C THR A 888 22.46 5.36 14.75
N TYR A 889 23.76 5.29 14.55
CA TYR A 889 24.47 4.10 14.10
C TYR A 889 25.60 3.71 15.04
N GLU A 890 25.60 2.45 15.47
CA GLU A 890 26.74 1.87 16.17
C GLU A 890 27.12 0.52 15.57
N PHE A 891 28.41 0.16 15.69
CA PHE A 891 28.83 -1.19 15.33
C PHE A 891 29.79 -1.80 16.35
N PHE A 892 29.56 -3.08 16.63
CA PHE A 892 30.27 -3.86 17.62
C PHE A 892 31.06 -4.99 16.98
N LYS A 893 32.10 -5.43 17.70
CA LYS A 893 33.01 -6.50 17.27
C LYS A 893 32.98 -7.57 18.35
N SER A 894 33.11 -8.84 17.97
CA SER A 894 33.03 -10.02 18.86
C SER A 894 33.77 -9.90 20.20
N PHE A 895 34.94 -9.24 20.23
CA PHE A 895 35.77 -9.07 21.45
C PHE A 895 35.33 -7.94 22.38
N ASN A 896 34.39 -7.11 21.93
CA ASN A 896 33.84 -5.94 22.64
C ASN A 896 32.30 -5.93 22.52
N LEU A 897 31.67 -7.10 22.36
CA LEU A 897 30.22 -7.16 22.50
C LEU A 897 29.90 -6.59 23.89
N PRO A 898 28.96 -5.64 24.01
CA PRO A 898 28.58 -5.14 25.31
C PRO A 898 28.21 -6.36 26.17
N ASP A 899 28.75 -6.43 27.38
CA ASP A 899 28.12 -7.21 28.45
C ASP A 899 26.74 -6.54 28.57
N PHE A 900 25.75 -7.03 27.83
CA PHE A 900 24.60 -6.28 27.29
C PHE A 900 24.09 -5.21 28.28
N GLN A 901 24.18 -3.93 27.89
CA GLN A 901 24.53 -2.84 28.82
C GLN A 901 23.61 -2.70 30.04
N GLY A 902 24.24 -2.93 31.20
CA GLY A 902 23.80 -2.66 32.57
C GLY A 902 24.87 -3.10 33.57
#